data_AF-A0A1Y6EKV6-F1
#
_entry.id   AF-A0A1Y6EKV6-F1
#
_cell.length_a   1.000
_cell.length_b   1.000
_cell.length_c   1.000
_cell.angle_alpha   90.00
_cell.angle_beta   90.00
_cell.angle_gamma   90.00
#
_symmetry.space_group_name_H-M   'P 1'
#
loop_
_entity.id
_entity.type
_entity.pdbx_description
1 polymer ?
#
loop_
_entity_poly.entity_id
_entity_poly.type
_entity_poly.pdbx_seq_one_letter_code
_entity_poly.pdbx_strand_id
1 'polypeptide(L)'
;MSFENFHKTFSSILKNETTQGVTPTISDFSVLREIEQVGVGCFWATDSQGKLIYLSENAKSAFEEEGCQIIGRPMLEFFQEAGCHGAQSGSRSLAFRIQSRSSLANLTVKINSRPDQPECRARYWRICGAPLFDDEGHFKGYRGNAADTTGEFHHQREVTKQSQFDELTGLSNRRRLNEKLSGILESSRGRCCALMMLDLDRFKQVNDTMGHPAGDELLQQVGDRLRVLIKNRGEVGRLGGDEFQILLPDLDDRGELSELADRVIQMLSQPYSINGRRAIIGTSVGIAIAPFDGITAAELISSADMALYRAKEDGRGVSRFYTAELRNAANLGVRLEEDLRDAIDKGELSLAYQPLVDPTDNRVKCFEALMRWEHPHEGTISPGVFIPIAEKSELILILGEWALRQACRDAAQWPDHIHVAVNVSARQFMQADMPKLVSSALRSSSLAASRLELEVTESVFVGGVEAVDQTFDRLDRLGVRLAMDDFGTGYSSLGYLKRAPFKKIKIDQSFVQGCTESGDTNPAIISAVVALAKALGMQTVAEGVEAMDELALVRERGADLIQGYIYSPPLTQDQILTKFADGDWILKADGPPRYRADRMTLYRKAGLIHEDHYYEVMLRNLSKTGARIEGLRGVPIGTDVVLDLGAGQLVVSKVIHTTDRSQGLRFETSLISDGYSGLMARHRVSPYLLAEAGMPLAALGQGNTYPVAKTQGPMRPPKFVQLDLAH
;
A
#
# COMPACT_ATOMS: atom_id res chain seq x y z
N MET A 1 39.40 26.31 -27.91
CA MET A 1 38.88 26.53 -29.28
C MET A 1 37.82 25.48 -29.54
N SER A 2 36.63 25.85 -30.01
CA SER A 2 35.57 24.87 -30.24
C SER A 2 35.97 23.87 -31.33
N PHE A 3 35.60 22.60 -31.14
CA PHE A 3 35.80 21.51 -32.10
C PHE A 3 35.23 21.85 -33.49
N GLU A 4 34.13 22.61 -33.52
CA GLU A 4 33.54 23.18 -34.74
C GLU A 4 34.43 24.19 -35.46
N ASN A 5 35.17 25.04 -34.73
CA ASN A 5 36.06 26.02 -35.37
C ASN A 5 37.25 25.34 -36.03
N PHE A 6 37.79 24.27 -35.44
CA PHE A 6 38.85 23.48 -36.06
C PHE A 6 38.38 22.70 -37.28
N HIS A 7 37.16 22.14 -37.24
CA HIS A 7 36.54 21.42 -38.36
C HIS A 7 36.23 22.32 -39.57
N LYS A 8 35.81 23.58 -39.34
CA LYS A 8 35.61 24.57 -40.40
C LYS A 8 36.93 24.94 -41.10
N THR A 9 38.01 25.12 -40.33
CA THR A 9 39.34 25.40 -40.89
C THR A 9 39.89 24.21 -41.67
N PHE A 10 39.75 22.99 -41.15
CA PHE A 10 40.18 21.76 -41.82
C PHE A 10 39.42 21.47 -43.12
N SER A 11 38.09 21.66 -43.12
CA SER A 11 37.27 21.55 -44.34
C SER A 11 37.57 22.64 -45.37
N SER A 12 38.01 23.82 -44.92
CA SER A 12 38.46 24.90 -45.81
C SER A 12 39.79 24.57 -46.49
N ILE A 13 40.72 23.94 -45.77
CA ILE A 13 42.03 23.52 -46.32
C ILE A 13 41.84 22.43 -47.38
N LEU A 14 40.94 21.47 -47.14
CA LEU A 14 40.63 20.41 -48.12
C LEU A 14 39.76 20.87 -49.31
N LYS A 15 39.04 21.99 -49.20
CA LYS A 15 38.21 22.54 -50.29
C LYS A 15 39.00 23.39 -51.29
N ASN A 16 40.20 23.83 -50.97
CA ASN A 16 41.01 24.68 -51.85
C ASN A 16 41.73 23.90 -52.98
N GLU A 17 41.44 22.61 -53.18
CA GLU A 17 42.07 21.81 -54.23
C GLU A 17 41.55 22.07 -55.66
N THR A 18 40.47 22.83 -55.88
CA THR A 18 39.87 22.97 -57.22
C THR A 18 39.61 24.41 -57.69
N THR A 19 40.58 25.32 -57.55
CA THR A 19 40.55 26.54 -58.37
C THR A 19 41.92 26.92 -58.94
N GLN A 20 42.04 26.69 -60.24
CA GLN A 20 43.00 27.27 -61.19
C GLN A 20 44.49 27.25 -60.81
N GLY A 21 45.22 26.29 -61.39
CA GLY A 21 46.54 26.57 -61.95
C GLY A 21 47.68 27.00 -61.01
N VAL A 22 47.61 26.68 -59.72
CA VAL A 22 48.73 26.87 -58.79
C VAL A 22 49.23 25.49 -58.33
N THR A 23 50.47 25.17 -58.70
CA THR A 23 51.21 24.02 -58.16
C THR A 23 51.15 24.02 -56.63
N PRO A 24 50.74 22.93 -55.96
CA PRO A 24 50.65 22.90 -54.51
C PRO A 24 52.04 23.04 -53.92
N THR A 25 52.29 24.17 -53.25
CA THR A 25 53.45 24.35 -52.39
C THR A 25 53.34 23.43 -51.18
N ILE A 26 54.49 22.91 -50.76
CA ILE A 26 54.75 21.88 -49.75
C ILE A 26 54.16 22.16 -48.33
N SER A 27 53.39 23.24 -48.10
CA SER A 27 52.95 23.69 -46.77
C SER A 27 51.61 23.12 -46.25
N ASP A 28 50.71 22.60 -47.08
CA ASP A 28 49.38 22.15 -46.59
C ASP A 28 49.39 20.73 -46.02
N PHE A 29 50.27 19.86 -46.53
CA PHE A 29 50.53 18.53 -45.95
C PHE A 29 51.43 18.58 -44.72
N SER A 30 52.24 19.64 -44.54
CA SER A 30 53.10 19.78 -43.36
C SER A 30 52.29 20.11 -42.11
N VAL A 31 51.28 20.99 -42.21
CA VAL A 31 50.41 21.34 -41.07
C VAL A 31 49.61 20.13 -40.59
N LEU A 32 49.09 19.31 -41.51
CA LEU A 32 48.31 18.12 -41.16
C LEU A 32 49.19 17.05 -40.49
N ARG A 33 50.41 16.82 -41.00
CA ARG A 33 51.40 15.93 -40.36
C ARG A 33 51.91 16.47 -39.03
N GLU A 34 52.11 17.78 -38.89
CA GLU A 34 52.52 18.41 -37.63
C GLU A 34 51.43 18.27 -36.57
N ILE A 35 50.14 18.46 -36.92
CA ILE A 35 49.01 18.23 -36.00
C ILE A 35 48.92 16.76 -35.58
N GLU A 36 49.17 15.83 -36.50
CA GLU A 36 49.21 14.39 -36.21
C GLU A 36 50.42 14.02 -35.33
N GLN A 37 51.59 14.63 -35.54
CA GLN A 37 52.80 14.43 -34.72
C GLN A 37 52.69 15.01 -33.31
N VAL A 38 51.93 16.10 -33.12
CA VAL A 38 51.64 16.66 -31.79
C VAL A 38 50.60 15.80 -31.05
N GLY A 39 49.91 14.89 -31.76
CA GLY A 39 49.07 13.86 -31.18
C GLY A 39 47.66 14.32 -30.77
N VAL A 40 47.18 15.45 -31.29
CA VAL A 40 46.01 16.17 -30.75
C VAL A 40 44.68 15.82 -31.44
N GLY A 41 44.65 14.91 -32.42
CA GLY A 41 43.39 14.53 -33.07
C GLY A 41 43.42 13.18 -33.80
N CYS A 42 42.30 12.45 -33.73
CA CYS A 42 42.05 11.26 -34.56
C CYS A 42 41.29 11.69 -35.82
N PHE A 43 41.79 11.36 -37.01
CA PHE A 43 41.16 11.70 -38.29
C PHE A 43 40.84 10.44 -39.10
N TRP A 44 39.75 10.50 -39.87
CA TRP A 44 39.30 9.38 -40.70
C TRP A 44 38.74 9.88 -42.04
N ALA A 45 38.83 9.02 -43.05
CA ALA A 45 38.28 9.30 -44.37
C ALA A 45 37.71 8.04 -45.02
N THR A 46 36.64 8.20 -45.81
CA THR A 46 36.11 7.14 -46.66
C THR A 46 36.19 7.48 -48.14
N ASP A 47 36.09 6.45 -48.98
CA ASP A 47 35.77 6.58 -50.41
C ASP A 47 34.26 6.78 -50.64
N SER A 48 33.86 6.87 -51.91
CA SER A 48 32.48 7.01 -52.36
C SER A 48 31.59 5.80 -52.06
N GLN A 49 32.19 4.63 -51.75
CA GLN A 49 31.50 3.41 -51.34
C GLN A 49 31.41 3.28 -49.81
N GLY A 50 31.96 4.23 -49.04
CA GLY A 50 31.95 4.20 -47.58
C GLY A 50 33.03 3.30 -46.97
N LYS A 51 34.04 2.88 -47.75
CA LYS A 51 35.20 2.15 -47.25
C LYS A 51 36.22 3.10 -46.66
N LEU A 52 36.80 2.76 -45.51
CA LEU A 52 37.83 3.56 -44.87
C LEU A 52 39.10 3.56 -45.72
N ILE A 53 39.50 4.73 -46.23
CA ILE A 53 40.72 4.91 -47.02
C ILE A 53 41.84 5.59 -46.23
N TYR A 54 41.49 6.24 -45.12
CA TYR A 54 42.45 6.90 -44.25
C TYR A 54 42.04 6.81 -42.80
N LEU A 55 43.04 6.65 -41.95
CA LEU A 55 42.94 6.74 -40.50
C LEU A 55 44.29 7.30 -40.01
N SER A 56 44.27 8.38 -39.23
CA SER A 56 45.49 8.97 -38.65
C SER A 56 46.22 7.96 -37.78
N GLU A 57 47.53 8.10 -37.60
CA GLU A 57 48.37 7.16 -36.83
C GLU A 57 47.91 6.99 -35.37
N ASN A 58 47.50 8.08 -34.71
CA ASN A 58 46.87 8.02 -33.39
C ASN A 58 45.59 7.18 -33.36
N ALA A 59 44.78 7.26 -34.41
CA ALA A 59 43.56 6.48 -34.52
C ALA A 59 43.85 5.02 -34.91
N LYS A 60 44.90 4.76 -35.69
CA LYS A 60 45.37 3.40 -36.01
C LYS A 60 45.89 2.66 -34.79
N SER A 61 46.60 3.34 -33.89
CA SER A 61 47.12 2.73 -32.66
C SER A 61 46.01 2.04 -31.83
N ALA A 62 44.79 2.59 -31.84
CA ALA A 62 43.62 2.02 -31.17
C ALA A 62 43.07 0.72 -31.80
N PHE A 63 43.45 0.42 -33.05
CA PHE A 63 43.12 -0.82 -33.77
C PHE A 63 44.33 -1.75 -33.95
N GLU A 64 45.56 -1.21 -33.90
CA GLU A 64 46.82 -1.95 -34.05
C GLU A 64 47.18 -2.78 -32.82
N GLU A 65 46.75 -2.39 -31.61
CA GLU A 65 46.83 -3.22 -30.40
C GLU A 65 46.12 -4.59 -30.55
N GLU A 66 45.23 -4.75 -31.55
CA GLU A 66 44.44 -5.96 -31.78
C GLU A 66 44.72 -6.65 -33.14
N GLY A 67 45.63 -6.11 -33.96
CA GLY A 67 46.09 -6.72 -35.22
C GLY A 67 45.11 -6.65 -36.40
N CYS A 68 44.17 -5.69 -36.41
CA CYS A 68 43.09 -5.64 -37.41
C CYS A 68 43.37 -4.68 -38.58
N GLN A 69 43.27 -5.18 -39.81
CA GLN A 69 43.41 -4.38 -41.03
C GLN A 69 42.08 -3.69 -41.39
N ILE A 70 41.94 -2.42 -41.00
CA ILE A 70 40.69 -1.63 -41.14
C ILE A 70 40.59 -0.85 -42.46
N ILE A 71 41.71 -0.47 -43.06
CA ILE A 71 41.75 0.27 -44.33
C ILE A 71 41.29 -0.63 -45.47
N GLY A 72 40.39 -0.13 -46.32
CA GLY A 72 39.78 -0.81 -47.46
C GLY A 72 38.45 -1.51 -47.15
N ARG A 73 38.01 -1.52 -45.88
CA ARG A 73 36.75 -2.13 -45.44
C ARG A 73 35.65 -1.09 -45.16
N PRO A 74 34.37 -1.46 -45.26
CA PRO A 74 33.25 -0.56 -44.97
C PRO A 74 33.30 -0.03 -43.53
N MET A 75 33.14 1.28 -43.35
CA MET A 75 33.15 1.92 -42.02
C MET A 75 32.10 1.31 -41.07
N LEU A 76 30.92 0.97 -41.60
CA LEU A 76 29.79 0.43 -40.83
C LEU A 76 30.06 -0.96 -40.21
N GLU A 77 31.12 -1.65 -40.63
CA GLU A 77 31.53 -2.92 -40.03
C GLU A 77 32.16 -2.72 -38.64
N PHE A 78 32.86 -1.60 -38.44
CA PHE A 78 33.61 -1.30 -37.22
C PHE A 78 32.93 -0.26 -36.34
N PHE A 79 32.11 0.61 -36.93
CA PHE A 79 31.45 1.74 -36.28
C PHE A 79 29.96 1.42 -36.11
N GLN A 80 29.56 1.11 -34.87
CA GLN A 80 28.16 0.89 -34.52
C GLN A 80 27.66 2.03 -33.65
N GLU A 81 26.50 2.61 -33.93
CA GLU A 81 25.96 3.69 -33.11
C GLU A 81 25.69 3.19 -31.68
N ALA A 82 26.29 3.86 -30.69
CA ALA A 82 26.08 3.52 -29.29
C ALA A 82 24.80 4.24 -28.82
N GLY A 83 23.72 3.49 -28.65
CA GLY A 83 22.46 4.06 -28.16
C GLY A 83 22.61 4.65 -26.76
N CYS A 84 22.54 5.97 -26.64
CA CYS A 84 22.29 6.64 -25.36
C CYS A 84 20.83 6.34 -24.98
N HIS A 85 20.59 5.63 -23.87
CA HIS A 85 19.25 5.56 -23.30
C HIS A 85 18.80 6.98 -22.94
N GLY A 86 17.83 7.50 -23.70
CA GLY A 86 17.43 8.91 -23.72
C GLY A 86 17.22 9.47 -25.13
N ALA A 87 17.62 8.75 -26.19
CA ALA A 87 17.28 9.15 -27.54
C ALA A 87 15.77 9.14 -27.75
N GLN A 88 15.20 10.34 -27.92
CA GLN A 88 13.88 10.56 -28.47
C GLN A 88 13.64 9.61 -29.65
N SER A 89 12.49 8.94 -29.68
CA SER A 89 12.00 8.21 -30.86
C SER A 89 12.00 9.15 -32.08
N GLY A 90 13.09 9.17 -32.84
CA GLY A 90 13.29 10.12 -33.93
C GLY A 90 14.73 10.26 -34.46
N SER A 91 15.78 9.83 -33.74
CA SER A 91 17.15 9.90 -34.28
C SER A 91 17.37 8.87 -35.40
N ARG A 92 17.74 9.35 -36.60
CA ARG A 92 18.12 8.53 -37.76
C ARG A 92 19.45 7.83 -37.52
N SER A 93 19.51 6.52 -37.77
CA SER A 93 20.70 5.68 -37.56
C SER A 93 21.92 6.15 -38.38
N LEU A 94 23.13 5.85 -37.91
CA LEU A 94 24.38 6.08 -38.64
C LEU A 94 24.32 5.58 -40.09
N ALA A 95 23.79 4.36 -40.29
CA ALA A 95 23.61 3.78 -41.62
C ALA A 95 22.72 4.64 -42.52
N PHE A 96 21.61 5.16 -41.98
CA PHE A 96 20.72 6.05 -42.71
C PHE A 96 21.43 7.37 -43.08
N ARG A 97 22.20 7.96 -42.17
CA ARG A 97 22.91 9.23 -42.40
C ARG A 97 23.97 9.12 -43.50
N ILE A 98 24.67 7.99 -43.54
CA ILE A 98 25.64 7.68 -44.61
C ILE A 98 24.90 7.49 -45.94
N GLN A 99 23.78 6.76 -45.93
CA GLN A 99 22.97 6.56 -47.14
C GLN A 99 22.37 7.87 -47.68
N SER A 100 21.90 8.75 -46.80
CA SER A 100 21.38 10.08 -47.15
C SER A 100 22.49 11.13 -47.36
N ARG A 101 23.77 10.72 -47.33
CA ARG A 101 24.96 11.57 -47.50
C ARG A 101 24.91 12.84 -46.65
N SER A 102 24.38 12.72 -45.43
CA SER A 102 24.22 13.85 -44.50
C SER A 102 25.45 14.01 -43.61
N SER A 103 25.70 15.22 -43.10
CA SER A 103 26.79 15.43 -42.14
C SER A 103 26.55 14.63 -40.85
N LEU A 104 27.66 14.14 -40.28
CA LEU A 104 27.71 13.49 -38.97
C LEU A 104 28.19 14.54 -37.96
N ALA A 105 27.40 14.79 -36.92
CA ALA A 105 27.72 15.77 -35.89
C ALA A 105 27.61 15.12 -34.51
N ASN A 106 28.74 15.05 -33.80
CA ASN A 106 28.87 14.54 -32.43
C ASN A 106 28.22 13.16 -32.21
N LEU A 107 28.33 12.26 -33.18
CA LEU A 107 27.73 10.94 -33.08
C LEU A 107 28.61 10.04 -32.21
N THR A 108 28.05 9.39 -31.20
CA THR A 108 28.79 8.41 -30.39
C THR A 108 28.67 7.03 -31.00
N VAL A 109 29.81 6.40 -31.26
CA VAL A 109 29.91 5.07 -31.88
C VAL A 109 30.71 4.14 -30.97
N LYS A 110 30.23 2.92 -30.84
CA LYS A 110 31.00 1.81 -30.33
C LYS A 110 31.93 1.30 -31.43
N ILE A 111 33.21 1.19 -31.10
CA ILE A 111 34.23 0.62 -31.98
C ILE A 111 34.34 -0.87 -31.68
N ASN A 112 34.10 -1.70 -32.69
CA ASN A 112 34.32 -3.15 -32.62
C ASN A 112 35.62 -3.49 -33.35
N SER A 113 36.72 -3.58 -32.61
CA SER A 113 38.04 -3.87 -33.15
C SER A 113 38.15 -5.29 -33.72
N ARG A 114 37.48 -6.30 -33.11
CA ARG A 114 37.28 -7.65 -33.68
C ARG A 114 35.79 -7.99 -33.74
N PRO A 115 35.15 -7.94 -34.92
CA PRO A 115 33.75 -8.34 -35.08
C PRO A 115 33.50 -9.80 -34.67
N ASP A 116 34.55 -10.63 -34.74
CA ASP A 116 34.51 -12.09 -34.58
C ASP A 116 34.76 -12.56 -33.14
N GLN A 117 35.15 -11.65 -32.24
CA GLN A 117 35.41 -11.92 -30.81
C GLN A 117 34.70 -10.86 -29.94
N PRO A 118 33.53 -11.18 -29.35
CA PRO A 118 32.72 -10.20 -28.61
C PRO A 118 33.29 -9.76 -27.25
N GLU A 119 34.40 -10.34 -26.79
CA GLU A 119 35.05 -10.02 -25.50
C GLU A 119 36.12 -8.92 -25.57
N CYS A 120 36.39 -8.33 -26.75
CA CYS A 120 37.32 -7.20 -26.84
C CYS A 120 36.81 -5.97 -26.07
N ARG A 121 37.73 -5.23 -25.45
CA ARG A 121 37.45 -4.08 -24.59
C ARG A 121 36.73 -3.00 -25.42
N ALA A 122 35.42 -2.84 -25.19
CA ALA A 122 34.60 -1.91 -25.95
C ALA A 122 35.09 -0.47 -25.80
N ARG A 123 35.50 0.16 -26.91
CA ARG A 123 35.84 1.59 -26.96
C ARG A 123 34.69 2.40 -27.55
N TYR A 124 34.52 3.62 -27.07
CA TYR A 124 33.46 4.54 -27.49
C TYR A 124 34.05 5.84 -28.02
N TRP A 125 33.81 6.12 -29.30
CA TRP A 125 34.33 7.32 -29.95
C TRP A 125 33.20 8.29 -30.28
N ARG A 126 33.48 9.58 -30.20
CA ARG A 126 32.63 10.63 -30.77
C ARG A 126 33.17 11.02 -32.12
N ILE A 127 32.37 10.86 -33.18
CA ILE A 127 32.74 11.17 -34.56
C ILE A 127 31.97 12.37 -35.12
N CYS A 128 32.68 13.19 -35.89
CA CYS A 128 32.09 14.16 -36.81
C CYS A 128 32.60 13.91 -38.22
N GLY A 129 31.79 14.20 -39.22
CA GLY A 129 32.17 13.98 -40.62
C GLY A 129 31.30 14.76 -41.59
N ALA A 130 31.92 15.28 -42.64
CA ALA A 130 31.25 15.97 -43.73
C ALA A 130 31.37 15.15 -45.03
N PRO A 131 30.30 15.09 -45.83
CA PRO A 131 30.37 14.50 -47.17
C PRO A 131 31.21 15.40 -48.09
N LEU A 132 32.07 14.79 -48.90
CA LEU A 132 32.86 15.46 -49.93
C LEU A 132 32.22 15.17 -51.30
N PHE A 133 32.11 16.21 -52.12
CA PHE A 133 31.65 16.13 -53.50
C PHE A 133 32.71 16.76 -54.41
N ASP A 134 32.84 16.26 -55.64
CA ASP A 134 33.65 16.94 -56.65
C ASP A 134 32.91 18.14 -57.28
N ASP A 135 33.59 18.86 -58.18
CA ASP A 135 33.05 20.05 -58.85
C ASP A 135 31.82 19.74 -59.72
N GLU A 136 31.60 18.47 -60.08
CA GLU A 136 30.44 17.97 -60.82
C GLU A 136 29.31 17.49 -59.89
N GLY A 137 29.51 17.55 -58.57
CA GLY A 137 28.53 17.15 -57.56
C GLY A 137 28.50 15.66 -57.25
N HIS A 138 29.45 14.86 -57.73
CA HIS A 138 29.56 13.44 -57.40
C HIS A 138 30.17 13.24 -56.02
N PHE A 139 29.56 12.35 -55.24
CA PHE A 139 30.01 12.01 -53.90
C PHE A 139 31.36 11.26 -53.92
N LYS A 140 32.36 11.79 -53.21
CA LYS A 140 33.73 11.23 -53.12
C LYS A 140 34.02 10.52 -51.79
N GLY A 141 33.09 10.57 -50.84
CA GLY A 141 33.23 9.96 -49.51
C GLY A 141 33.11 10.97 -48.37
N TYR A 142 33.51 10.57 -47.16
CA TYR A 142 33.48 11.42 -45.97
C TYR A 142 34.90 11.83 -45.54
N ARG A 143 35.00 13.01 -44.92
CA ARG A 143 36.17 13.44 -44.15
C ARG A 143 35.72 13.85 -42.76
N GLY A 144 36.42 13.36 -41.74
CA GLY A 144 35.97 13.53 -40.37
C GLY A 144 37.09 13.43 -39.36
N ASN A 145 36.72 13.76 -38.13
CA ASN A 145 37.54 13.54 -36.95
C ASN A 145 36.80 12.66 -35.95
N ALA A 146 37.57 12.13 -35.01
CA ALA A 146 37.11 11.31 -33.91
C ALA A 146 37.81 11.77 -32.64
N ALA A 147 37.17 11.54 -31.50
CA ALA A 147 37.77 11.65 -30.19
C ALA A 147 37.42 10.39 -29.40
N ASP A 148 38.41 9.80 -28.72
CA ASP A 148 38.15 8.72 -27.80
C ASP A 148 37.44 9.30 -26.57
N THR A 149 36.19 8.89 -26.36
CA THR A 149 35.34 9.31 -25.25
C THR A 149 35.00 8.14 -24.35
N THR A 150 35.82 7.08 -24.36
CA THR A 150 35.54 5.84 -23.60
C THR A 150 35.44 6.15 -22.10
N GLY A 151 36.37 6.95 -21.57
CA GLY A 151 36.36 7.41 -20.17
C GLY A 151 35.12 8.23 -19.83
N GLU A 152 34.80 9.28 -20.60
CA GLU A 152 33.61 10.09 -20.34
C GLU A 152 32.31 9.30 -20.54
N PHE A 153 32.24 8.40 -21.52
CA PHE A 153 31.06 7.58 -21.75
C PHE A 153 30.82 6.60 -20.60
N HIS A 154 31.87 5.95 -20.10
CA HIS A 154 31.76 5.07 -18.92
C HIS A 154 31.39 5.86 -17.67
N HIS A 155 32.03 7.00 -17.42
CA HIS A 155 31.70 7.86 -16.29
C HIS A 155 30.26 8.38 -16.38
N GLN A 156 29.81 8.85 -17.55
CA GLN A 156 28.44 9.28 -17.78
C GLN A 156 27.44 8.12 -17.59
N ARG A 157 27.80 6.90 -18.01
CA ARG A 157 26.98 5.70 -17.76
C ARG A 157 26.91 5.33 -16.29
N GLU A 158 28.02 5.43 -15.56
CA GLU A 158 28.08 5.17 -14.12
C GLU A 158 27.30 6.23 -13.35
N VAL A 159 27.46 7.52 -13.66
CA VAL A 159 26.68 8.62 -13.11
C VAL A 159 25.19 8.46 -13.42
N THR A 160 24.83 8.01 -14.62
CA THR A 160 23.44 7.73 -14.99
C THR A 160 22.90 6.50 -14.25
N LYS A 161 23.70 5.47 -14.02
CA LYS A 161 23.32 4.32 -13.19
C LYS A 161 23.16 4.70 -11.73
N GLN A 162 24.13 5.42 -11.14
CA GLN A 162 24.09 5.89 -9.75
C GLN A 162 22.92 6.86 -9.52
N SER A 163 22.54 7.67 -10.50
CA SER A 163 21.39 8.57 -10.38
C SER A 163 20.03 7.89 -10.55
N GLN A 164 19.97 6.61 -10.93
CA GLN A 164 18.73 5.90 -11.22
C GLN A 164 18.45 4.66 -10.35
N PHE A 165 19.46 4.15 -9.65
CA PHE A 165 19.32 2.98 -8.79
C PHE A 165 19.74 3.31 -7.35
N ASP A 166 19.14 2.61 -6.40
CA ASP A 166 19.55 2.64 -4.99
C ASP A 166 20.81 1.79 -4.82
N GLU A 167 21.86 2.38 -4.23
CA GLU A 167 23.18 1.75 -4.14
C GLU A 167 23.20 0.50 -3.25
N LEU A 168 22.32 0.47 -2.23
CA LEU A 168 22.27 -0.62 -1.27
C LEU A 168 21.58 -1.87 -1.85
N THR A 169 20.41 -1.70 -2.46
CA THR A 169 19.53 -2.79 -2.91
C THR A 169 19.63 -3.09 -4.41
N GLY A 170 20.23 -2.19 -5.20
CA GLY A 170 20.25 -2.27 -6.66
C GLY A 170 18.87 -2.13 -7.31
N LEU A 171 17.85 -1.73 -6.56
CA LEU A 171 16.51 -1.44 -7.08
C LEU A 171 16.46 -0.04 -7.69
N SER A 172 15.37 0.28 -8.39
CA SER A 172 15.15 1.65 -8.88
C SER A 172 15.08 2.62 -7.70
N ASN A 173 15.66 3.80 -7.86
CA ASN A 173 15.53 4.84 -6.84
C ASN A 173 14.26 5.68 -7.06
N ARG A 174 13.97 6.57 -6.09
CA ARG A 174 12.84 7.51 -6.14
C ARG A 174 12.76 8.29 -7.45
N ARG A 175 13.89 8.77 -7.98
CA ARG A 175 13.93 9.56 -9.21
C ARG A 175 13.46 8.74 -10.42
N ARG A 176 14.01 7.55 -10.61
CA ARG A 176 13.65 6.66 -11.71
C ARG A 176 12.20 6.21 -11.66
N LEU A 177 11.70 5.89 -10.46
CA LEU A 177 10.29 5.54 -10.28
C LEU A 177 9.35 6.69 -10.66
N ASN A 178 9.66 7.92 -10.23
CA ASN A 178 8.89 9.10 -10.57
C ASN A 178 8.93 9.41 -12.08
N GLU A 179 10.11 9.36 -12.70
CA GLU A 179 10.25 9.57 -14.15
C GLU A 179 9.45 8.51 -14.94
N LYS A 180 9.47 7.24 -14.52
CA LYS A 180 8.67 6.16 -15.13
C LYS A 180 7.18 6.37 -14.92
N LEU A 181 6.74 6.68 -13.70
CA LEU A 181 5.33 6.91 -13.39
C LEU A 181 4.78 8.09 -14.20
N SER A 182 5.46 9.24 -14.19
CA SER A 182 5.07 10.40 -15.03
C SER A 182 5.03 10.03 -16.50
N GLY A 183 6.04 9.31 -17.01
CA GLY A 183 6.06 8.84 -18.39
C GLY A 183 4.88 7.95 -18.76
N ILE A 184 4.46 7.03 -17.88
CA ILE A 184 3.28 6.18 -18.08
C ILE A 184 2.01 7.04 -18.14
N LEU A 185 1.83 7.94 -17.18
CA LEU A 185 0.65 8.79 -17.08
C LEU A 185 0.55 9.80 -18.24
N GLU A 186 1.68 10.31 -18.75
CA GLU A 186 1.74 11.26 -19.86
C GLU A 186 1.58 10.59 -21.23
N SER A 187 2.23 9.45 -21.45
CA SER A 187 2.24 8.75 -22.74
C SER A 187 0.94 8.02 -23.06
N SER A 188 0.14 7.71 -22.04
CA SER A 188 -0.96 6.76 -22.15
C SER A 188 -2.28 7.33 -21.64
N ARG A 189 -2.81 8.36 -22.34
CA ARG A 189 -4.20 8.77 -22.16
C ARG A 189 -5.10 7.53 -22.39
N GLY A 190 -5.64 6.96 -21.31
CA GLY A 190 -6.49 5.77 -21.33
C GLY A 190 -5.92 4.50 -20.68
N ARG A 191 -4.64 4.44 -20.28
CA ARG A 191 -4.11 3.28 -19.53
C ARG A 191 -4.14 3.51 -18.03
N CYS A 192 -4.34 2.44 -17.27
CA CYS A 192 -4.29 2.46 -15.82
C CYS A 192 -2.89 2.12 -15.30
N CYS A 193 -2.59 2.55 -14.08
CA CYS A 193 -1.37 2.15 -13.40
C CYS A 193 -1.62 2.11 -11.90
N ALA A 194 -1.35 0.96 -11.29
CA ALA A 194 -1.39 0.81 -9.85
C ALA A 194 -0.02 1.12 -9.23
N LEU A 195 -0.08 1.79 -8.09
CA LEU A 195 1.05 2.18 -7.26
C LEU A 195 0.85 1.56 -5.88
N MET A 196 1.82 0.77 -5.42
CA MET A 196 1.89 0.31 -4.04
C MET A 196 3.04 1.01 -3.33
N MET A 197 2.76 1.63 -2.18
CA MET A 197 3.75 2.16 -1.26
C MET A 197 3.88 1.20 -0.07
N LEU A 198 5.10 0.88 0.32
CA LEU A 198 5.40 -0.11 1.35
C LEU A 198 6.31 0.51 2.40
N ASP A 199 6.06 0.15 3.65
CA ASP A 199 6.93 0.46 4.79
C ASP A 199 7.20 -0.81 5.57
N LEU A 200 8.44 -0.99 6.05
CA LEU A 200 8.82 -2.16 6.82
C LEU A 200 8.54 -1.96 8.31
N ASP A 201 7.53 -2.66 8.81
CA ASP A 201 7.15 -2.57 10.21
C ASP A 201 8.26 -3.12 11.11
N ARG A 202 8.59 -2.36 12.16
CA ARG A 202 9.62 -2.70 13.16
C ARG A 202 11.04 -2.79 12.59
N PHE A 203 11.32 -2.25 11.41
CA PHE A 203 12.69 -2.18 10.87
C PHE A 203 13.66 -1.47 11.82
N LYS A 204 13.22 -0.37 12.46
CA LYS A 204 14.00 0.34 13.47
C LYS A 204 14.45 -0.57 14.62
N GLN A 205 13.58 -1.48 15.09
CA GLN A 205 13.93 -2.43 16.16
C GLN A 205 15.08 -3.35 15.75
N VAL A 206 15.14 -3.76 14.47
CA VAL A 206 16.26 -4.55 13.94
C VAL A 206 17.55 -3.74 13.98
N ASN A 207 17.53 -2.48 13.54
CA ASN A 207 18.71 -1.59 13.63
C ASN A 207 19.17 -1.39 15.07
N ASP A 208 18.24 -1.13 15.98
CA ASP A 208 18.56 -0.85 17.39
C ASP A 208 19.10 -2.10 18.10
N THR A 209 18.65 -3.30 17.73
CA THR A 209 19.03 -4.57 18.39
C THR A 209 20.25 -5.23 17.74
N MET A 210 20.40 -5.12 16.42
CA MET A 210 21.38 -5.88 15.63
C MET A 210 22.40 -4.99 14.89
N GLY A 211 22.23 -3.67 14.93
CA GLY A 211 23.09 -2.68 14.31
C GLY A 211 22.74 -2.39 12.84
N HIS A 212 23.17 -1.23 12.35
CA HIS A 212 22.92 -0.79 10.97
C HIS A 212 23.38 -1.78 9.88
N PRO A 213 24.54 -2.45 9.98
CA PRO A 213 24.93 -3.44 8.96
C PRO A 213 23.93 -4.59 8.81
N ALA A 214 23.28 -5.00 9.91
CA ALA A 214 22.23 -6.01 9.88
C ALA A 214 20.95 -5.48 9.22
N GLY A 215 20.61 -4.21 9.45
CA GLY A 215 19.51 -3.54 8.74
C GLY A 215 19.77 -3.41 7.24
N ASP A 216 21.00 -3.11 6.85
CA ASP A 216 21.40 -3.03 5.44
C ASP A 216 21.27 -4.37 4.72
N GLU A 217 21.73 -5.46 5.36
CA GLU A 217 21.56 -6.83 4.86
C GLU A 217 20.07 -7.20 4.76
N LEU A 218 19.25 -6.79 5.74
CA LEU A 218 17.80 -6.99 5.69
C LEU A 218 17.18 -6.28 4.48
N LEU A 219 17.52 -5.01 4.24
CA LEU A 219 16.98 -4.23 3.13
C LEU A 219 17.35 -4.85 1.76
N GLN A 220 18.55 -5.41 1.64
CA GLN A 220 18.96 -6.17 0.46
C GLN A 220 18.08 -7.40 0.25
N GLN A 221 17.89 -8.22 1.28
CA GLN A 221 17.03 -9.41 1.22
C GLN A 221 15.56 -9.06 0.92
N VAL A 222 15.04 -7.97 1.48
CA VAL A 222 13.70 -7.44 1.16
C VAL A 222 13.62 -7.07 -0.32
N GLY A 223 14.60 -6.35 -0.84
CA GLY A 223 14.63 -5.95 -2.24
C GLY A 223 14.65 -7.15 -3.19
N ASP A 224 15.39 -8.20 -2.86
CA ASP A 224 15.43 -9.45 -3.63
C ASP A 224 14.09 -10.20 -3.59
N ARG A 225 13.45 -10.31 -2.41
CA ARG A 225 12.12 -10.92 -2.28
C ARG A 225 11.08 -10.19 -3.13
N LEU A 226 11.07 -8.86 -3.09
CA LEU A 226 10.16 -8.04 -3.92
C LEU A 226 10.43 -8.24 -5.41
N ARG A 227 11.71 -8.24 -5.83
CA ARG A 227 12.10 -8.44 -7.24
C ARG A 227 11.63 -9.81 -7.75
N VAL A 228 11.78 -10.87 -6.95
CA VAL A 228 11.32 -12.24 -7.29
C VAL A 228 9.80 -12.34 -7.33
N LEU A 229 9.09 -11.62 -6.47
CA LEU A 229 7.63 -11.67 -6.43
C LEU A 229 6.99 -10.92 -7.62
N ILE A 230 7.51 -9.73 -7.94
CA ILE A 230 6.94 -8.87 -8.99
C ILE A 230 7.38 -9.26 -10.40
N LYS A 231 8.63 -9.72 -10.56
CA LYS A 231 9.21 -10.14 -11.86
C LYS A 231 8.95 -9.11 -12.97
N ASN A 232 8.23 -9.51 -14.02
CA ASN A 232 7.98 -8.71 -15.21
C ASN A 232 6.65 -7.94 -15.16
N ARG A 233 5.91 -8.04 -14.05
CA ARG A 233 4.60 -7.38 -13.90
C ARG A 233 4.73 -5.88 -13.61
N GLY A 234 5.90 -5.43 -13.15
CA GLY A 234 6.10 -4.06 -12.70
C GLY A 234 7.54 -3.73 -12.39
N GLU A 235 7.74 -2.53 -11.84
CA GLU A 235 9.03 -2.05 -11.35
C GLU A 235 9.01 -1.96 -9.82
N VAL A 236 10.07 -2.40 -9.16
CA VAL A 236 10.28 -2.22 -7.72
C VAL A 236 11.39 -1.20 -7.51
N GLY A 237 11.19 -0.29 -6.57
CA GLY A 237 12.21 0.65 -6.14
C GLY A 237 12.22 0.90 -4.64
N ARG A 238 13.33 1.46 -4.15
CA ARG A 238 13.50 1.92 -2.78
C ARG A 238 13.53 3.44 -2.77
N LEU A 239 12.73 4.04 -1.90
CA LEU A 239 12.61 5.50 -1.81
C LEU A 239 13.63 6.11 -0.85
N GLY A 240 14.03 5.34 0.16
CA GLY A 240 14.94 5.72 1.24
C GLY A 240 14.53 5.04 2.54
N GLY A 241 15.46 4.87 3.48
CA GLY A 241 15.16 4.20 4.76
C GLY A 241 14.58 2.79 4.56
N ASP A 242 13.40 2.55 5.12
CA ASP A 242 12.56 1.36 5.05
C ASP A 242 11.40 1.46 4.02
N GLU A 243 11.37 2.51 3.20
CA GLU A 243 10.29 2.73 2.24
C GLU A 243 10.60 2.09 0.87
N PHE A 244 9.66 1.28 0.39
CA PHE A 244 9.69 0.67 -0.94
C PHE A 244 8.45 1.06 -1.74
N GLN A 245 8.58 1.00 -3.06
CA GLN A 245 7.50 1.34 -3.98
C GLN A 245 7.45 0.32 -5.12
N ILE A 246 6.23 -0.11 -5.48
CA ILE A 246 5.98 -1.01 -6.61
C ILE A 246 5.06 -0.31 -7.60
N LEU A 247 5.48 -0.27 -8.85
CA LEU A 247 4.75 0.31 -9.97
C LEU A 247 4.24 -0.81 -10.88
N LEU A 248 2.93 -0.90 -11.10
CA LEU A 248 2.27 -1.94 -11.87
C LEU A 248 1.50 -1.29 -13.03
N PRO A 249 2.08 -1.23 -14.24
CA PRO A 249 1.41 -0.71 -15.42
C PRO A 249 0.26 -1.64 -15.84
N ASP A 250 -0.80 -1.07 -16.42
CA ASP A 250 -1.92 -1.80 -17.03
C ASP A 250 -2.66 -2.75 -16.06
N LEU A 251 -2.66 -2.42 -14.75
CA LEU A 251 -3.37 -3.18 -13.71
C LEU A 251 -4.26 -2.26 -12.87
N ASP A 252 -5.58 -2.48 -12.91
CA ASP A 252 -6.58 -1.79 -12.09
C ASP A 252 -7.56 -2.73 -11.35
N ASP A 253 -7.39 -4.03 -11.53
CA ASP A 253 -8.17 -5.06 -10.84
C ASP A 253 -7.80 -5.06 -9.36
N ARG A 254 -8.70 -4.54 -8.54
CA ARG A 254 -8.48 -4.41 -7.10
C ARG A 254 -8.45 -5.77 -6.39
N GLY A 255 -9.09 -6.79 -6.93
CA GLY A 255 -8.98 -8.16 -6.41
C GLY A 255 -7.57 -8.71 -6.59
N GLU A 256 -7.02 -8.60 -7.80
CA GLU A 256 -5.65 -9.05 -8.09
C GLU A 256 -4.61 -8.24 -7.31
N LEU A 257 -4.81 -6.93 -7.18
CA LEU A 257 -3.96 -6.05 -6.39
C LEU A 257 -3.99 -6.40 -4.90
N SER A 258 -5.16 -6.72 -4.35
CA SER A 258 -5.30 -7.17 -2.95
C SER A 258 -4.54 -8.47 -2.73
N GLU A 259 -4.75 -9.48 -3.58
CA GLU A 259 -4.03 -10.75 -3.48
C GLU A 259 -2.51 -10.57 -3.61
N LEU A 260 -2.06 -9.65 -4.49
CA LEU A 260 -0.65 -9.34 -4.64
C LEU A 260 -0.09 -8.67 -3.39
N ALA A 261 -0.82 -7.72 -2.80
CA ALA A 261 -0.42 -7.06 -1.57
C ALA A 261 -0.36 -8.04 -0.39
N ASP A 262 -1.32 -8.96 -0.26
CA ASP A 262 -1.29 -10.01 0.76
C ASP A 262 -0.08 -10.94 0.58
N ARG A 263 0.24 -11.31 -0.66
CA ARG A 263 1.46 -12.08 -0.96
C ARG A 263 2.73 -11.31 -0.63
N VAL A 264 2.78 -10.01 -0.91
CA VAL A 264 3.90 -9.13 -0.52
C VAL A 264 4.07 -9.17 1.00
N ILE A 265 2.98 -8.94 1.74
CA ILE A 265 2.98 -8.93 3.21
C ILE A 265 3.45 -10.26 3.77
N GLN A 266 2.87 -11.37 3.30
CA GLN A 266 3.25 -12.72 3.74
C GLN A 266 4.71 -13.06 3.44
N MET A 267 5.21 -12.67 2.26
CA MET A 267 6.59 -12.93 1.84
C MET A 267 7.59 -12.10 2.63
N LEU A 268 7.30 -10.82 2.84
CA LEU A 268 8.18 -9.94 3.63
C LEU A 268 8.12 -10.25 5.12
N SER A 269 7.04 -10.85 5.61
CA SER A 269 6.91 -11.30 7.00
C SER A 269 7.63 -12.62 7.29
N GLN A 270 8.14 -13.32 6.27
CA GLN A 270 8.95 -14.51 6.50
C GLN A 270 10.26 -14.15 7.21
N PRO A 271 10.77 -15.01 8.12
CA PRO A 271 12.01 -14.73 8.84
C PRO A 271 13.21 -14.45 7.94
N TYR A 272 14.08 -13.56 8.36
CA TYR A 272 15.36 -13.25 7.73
C TYR A 272 16.48 -13.87 8.56
N SER A 273 17.44 -14.50 7.88
CA SER A 273 18.68 -14.95 8.51
C SER A 273 19.73 -13.88 8.25
N ILE A 274 20.16 -13.21 9.32
CA ILE A 274 21.12 -12.10 9.27
C ILE A 274 22.23 -12.43 10.25
N ASN A 275 23.44 -12.67 9.75
CA ASN A 275 24.60 -13.06 10.57
C ASN A 275 24.32 -14.23 11.55
N GLY A 276 23.54 -15.22 11.12
CA GLY A 276 23.17 -16.40 11.92
C GLY A 276 22.09 -16.15 13.00
N ARG A 277 21.54 -14.93 13.07
CA ARG A 277 20.41 -14.57 13.93
C ARG A 277 19.13 -14.44 13.10
N ARG A 278 17.99 -14.72 13.72
CA ARG A 278 16.67 -14.64 13.08
C ARG A 278 16.04 -13.28 13.36
N ALA A 279 15.74 -12.52 12.31
CA ALA A 279 14.96 -11.28 12.39
C ALA A 279 13.59 -11.49 11.73
N ILE A 280 12.55 -10.85 12.27
CA ILE A 280 11.19 -10.87 11.73
C ILE A 280 10.71 -9.42 11.69
N ILE A 281 10.27 -8.99 10.52
CA ILE A 281 9.66 -7.68 10.29
C ILE A 281 8.27 -7.88 9.68
N GLY A 282 7.42 -6.87 9.79
CA GLY A 282 6.17 -6.83 9.01
C GLY A 282 6.31 -5.89 7.82
N THR A 283 5.23 -5.70 7.07
CA THR A 283 5.14 -4.60 6.13
C THR A 283 3.70 -4.11 6.02
N SER A 284 3.54 -2.80 6.00
CA SER A 284 2.28 -2.14 5.73
C SER A 284 2.26 -1.68 4.28
N VAL A 285 1.12 -1.78 3.59
CA VAL A 285 1.01 -1.47 2.15
C VAL A 285 -0.14 -0.50 1.87
N GLY A 286 0.15 0.61 1.19
CA GLY A 286 -0.86 1.53 0.64
C GLY A 286 -0.97 1.41 -0.86
N ILE A 287 -2.19 1.31 -1.40
CA ILE A 287 -2.43 1.06 -2.83
C ILE A 287 -3.26 2.21 -3.43
N ALA A 288 -2.79 2.81 -4.52
CA ALA A 288 -3.56 3.78 -5.30
C ALA A 288 -3.49 3.45 -6.79
N ILE A 289 -4.55 3.76 -7.55
CA ILE A 289 -4.66 3.38 -8.96
C ILE A 289 -5.00 4.60 -9.79
N ALA A 290 -4.11 4.96 -10.72
CA ALA A 290 -4.40 5.96 -11.73
C ALA A 290 -5.27 5.36 -12.86
N PRO A 291 -6.20 6.13 -13.44
CA PRO A 291 -6.49 7.55 -13.15
C PRO A 291 -7.50 7.76 -11.99
N PHE A 292 -7.98 6.71 -11.33
CA PHE A 292 -9.09 6.77 -10.37
C PHE A 292 -8.75 7.59 -9.12
N ASP A 293 -7.55 7.36 -8.58
CA ASP A 293 -7.09 7.88 -7.29
C ASP A 293 -6.07 9.03 -7.46
N GLY A 294 -5.84 9.46 -8.71
CA GLY A 294 -4.93 10.55 -9.09
C GLY A 294 -4.63 10.51 -10.59
N ILE A 295 -4.59 11.68 -11.23
CA ILE A 295 -4.27 11.80 -12.67
C ILE A 295 -2.84 12.27 -12.91
N THR A 296 -2.16 12.77 -11.88
CA THR A 296 -0.73 13.11 -11.90
C THR A 296 0.07 12.18 -10.99
N ALA A 297 1.37 12.05 -11.26
CA ALA A 297 2.27 11.26 -10.40
C ALA A 297 2.25 11.75 -8.95
N ALA A 298 2.22 13.07 -8.73
CA ALA A 298 2.20 13.66 -7.40
C ALA A 298 0.91 13.32 -6.63
N GLU A 299 -0.25 13.42 -7.28
CA GLU A 299 -1.53 13.02 -6.69
C GLU A 299 -1.54 11.54 -6.34
N LEU A 300 -1.10 10.67 -7.26
CA LEU A 300 -1.12 9.23 -7.05
C LEU A 300 -0.20 8.80 -5.90
N ILE A 301 1.00 9.38 -5.81
CA ILE A 301 1.93 9.14 -4.71
C ILE A 301 1.32 9.60 -3.38
N SER A 302 0.71 10.78 -3.34
CA SER A 302 0.03 11.28 -2.14
C SER A 302 -1.11 10.35 -1.71
N SER A 303 -1.91 9.86 -2.65
CA SER A 303 -3.00 8.92 -2.37
C SER A 303 -2.49 7.58 -1.83
N ALA A 304 -1.42 7.03 -2.41
CA ALA A 304 -0.81 5.79 -1.94
C ALA A 304 -0.20 5.95 -0.55
N ASP A 305 0.46 7.08 -0.27
CA ASP A 305 1.03 7.38 1.04
C ASP A 305 -0.03 7.50 2.13
N MET A 306 -1.16 8.12 1.83
CA MET A 306 -2.29 8.19 2.77
C MET A 306 -2.90 6.82 3.05
N ALA A 307 -3.01 5.97 2.03
CA ALA A 307 -3.45 4.59 2.21
C ALA A 307 -2.44 3.79 3.06
N LEU A 308 -1.15 3.99 2.86
CA LEU A 308 -0.09 3.36 3.64
C LEU A 308 -0.11 3.83 5.10
N TYR A 309 -0.29 5.13 5.32
CA TYR A 309 -0.49 5.69 6.64
C TYR A 309 -1.66 5.00 7.34
N ARG A 310 -2.81 4.84 6.67
CA ARG A 310 -3.95 4.11 7.23
C ARG A 310 -3.63 2.65 7.54
N ALA A 311 -2.92 1.95 6.65
CA ALA A 311 -2.49 0.57 6.89
C ALA A 311 -1.64 0.45 8.17
N LYS A 312 -0.81 1.46 8.47
CA LYS A 312 -0.06 1.52 9.73
C LYS A 312 -0.94 1.79 10.94
N GLU A 313 -2.06 2.50 10.79
CA GLU A 313 -3.01 2.75 11.88
C GLU A 313 -3.82 1.51 12.25
N ASP A 314 -4.25 0.73 11.25
CA ASP A 314 -5.13 -0.42 11.43
C ASP A 314 -4.39 -1.71 11.89
N GLY A 315 -3.31 -1.55 12.67
CA GLY A 315 -2.58 -2.68 13.27
C GLY A 315 -1.27 -3.09 12.59
N ARG A 316 -0.90 -2.46 11.45
CA ARG A 316 0.26 -2.80 10.61
C ARG A 316 0.17 -4.21 10.01
N GLY A 317 1.06 -4.58 9.09
CA GLY A 317 1.00 -5.90 8.46
C GLY A 317 -0.24 -6.12 7.57
N VAL A 318 -0.87 -5.04 7.11
CA VAL A 318 -2.09 -5.05 6.28
C VAL A 318 -1.92 -4.18 5.05
N SER A 319 -2.80 -4.39 4.06
CA SER A 319 -2.89 -3.54 2.88
C SER A 319 -4.15 -2.68 2.90
N ARG A 320 -4.07 -1.45 2.38
CA ARG A 320 -5.22 -0.55 2.24
C ARG A 320 -5.24 0.08 0.86
N PHE A 321 -6.43 0.14 0.26
CA PHE A 321 -6.64 0.96 -0.92
C PHE A 321 -6.90 2.41 -0.52
N TYR A 322 -6.45 3.35 -1.35
CA TYR A 322 -6.87 4.72 -1.22
C TYR A 322 -8.38 4.84 -1.45
N THR A 323 -9.05 5.54 -0.54
CA THR A 323 -10.42 6.00 -0.70
C THR A 323 -10.46 7.50 -0.40
N ALA A 324 -11.38 8.22 -1.04
CA ALA A 324 -11.58 9.65 -0.75
C ALA A 324 -11.93 9.92 0.72
N GLU A 325 -12.48 8.91 1.41
CA GLU A 325 -12.80 8.93 2.84
C GLU A 325 -11.53 9.04 3.70
N LEU A 326 -10.40 8.43 3.30
CA LEU A 326 -9.12 8.52 4.01
C LEU A 326 -8.59 9.95 4.08
N ARG A 327 -8.85 10.77 3.05
CA ARG A 327 -8.47 12.19 3.05
C ARG A 327 -9.21 13.02 4.08
N ASN A 328 -10.48 12.71 4.27
CA ASN A 328 -11.30 13.39 5.27
C ASN A 328 -11.00 12.84 6.68
N ALA A 329 -10.75 11.54 6.80
CA ALA A 329 -10.43 10.87 8.06
C ALA A 329 -9.09 11.33 8.66
N ALA A 330 -8.05 11.57 7.85
CA ALA A 330 -6.76 12.07 8.34
C ALA A 330 -6.87 13.47 8.98
N ASN A 331 -7.64 14.37 8.34
CA ASN A 331 -7.91 15.69 8.91
C ASN A 331 -8.82 15.63 10.15
N LEU A 332 -9.77 14.69 10.17
CA LEU A 332 -10.60 14.43 11.33
C LEU A 332 -9.78 13.88 12.50
N GLY A 333 -8.84 12.97 12.26
CA GLY A 333 -8.00 12.37 13.30
C GLY A 333 -7.17 13.38 14.08
N VAL A 334 -6.58 14.37 13.41
CA VAL A 334 -5.83 15.46 14.07
C VAL A 334 -6.76 16.29 14.97
N ARG A 335 -7.96 16.63 14.49
CA ARG A 335 -8.95 17.37 15.30
C ARG A 335 -9.41 16.57 16.50
N LEU A 336 -9.73 15.29 16.29
CA LEU A 336 -10.13 14.39 17.36
C LEU A 336 -9.03 14.20 18.40
N GLU A 337 -7.74 14.21 18.02
CA GLU A 337 -6.67 14.17 19.01
C GLU A 337 -6.69 15.42 19.91
N GLU A 338 -6.87 16.61 19.34
CA GLU A 338 -6.97 17.86 20.10
C GLU A 338 -8.20 17.84 21.03
N ASP A 339 -9.37 17.48 20.49
CA ASP A 339 -10.63 17.44 21.25
C ASP A 339 -10.57 16.38 22.38
N LEU A 340 -9.93 15.23 22.14
CA LEU A 340 -9.79 14.15 23.12
C LEU A 340 -8.96 14.56 24.35
N ARG A 341 -8.05 15.54 24.23
CA ARG A 341 -7.29 16.08 25.37
C ARG A 341 -8.20 16.73 26.40
N ASP A 342 -9.21 17.45 25.92
CA ASP A 342 -10.14 18.18 26.77
C ASP A 342 -11.35 17.32 27.17
N ALA A 343 -11.61 16.20 26.48
CA ALA A 343 -12.82 15.40 26.64
C ALA A 343 -13.04 14.87 28.06
N ILE A 344 -11.95 14.56 28.79
CA ILE A 344 -12.02 14.12 30.20
C ILE A 344 -12.54 15.26 31.08
N ASP A 345 -11.94 16.45 30.95
CA ASP A 345 -12.27 17.61 31.78
C ASP A 345 -13.65 18.18 31.44
N LYS A 346 -14.09 18.01 30.18
CA LYS A 346 -15.43 18.41 29.70
C LYS A 346 -16.53 17.38 30.02
N GLY A 347 -16.20 16.21 30.56
CA GLY A 347 -17.18 15.17 30.90
C GLY A 347 -17.82 14.50 29.68
N GLU A 348 -17.13 14.49 28.54
CA GLU A 348 -17.60 13.91 27.27
C GLU A 348 -17.37 12.39 27.19
N LEU A 349 -16.56 11.86 28.11
CA LEU A 349 -16.24 10.44 28.21
C LEU A 349 -17.09 9.76 29.29
N SER A 350 -17.60 8.58 28.96
CA SER A 350 -18.34 7.71 29.88
C SER A 350 -17.90 6.26 29.72
N LEU A 351 -18.25 5.41 30.70
CA LEU A 351 -18.09 3.97 30.60
C LEU A 351 -19.45 3.31 30.37
N ALA A 352 -19.49 2.42 29.37
CA ALA A 352 -20.54 1.43 29.23
C ALA A 352 -19.97 0.07 29.62
N TYR A 353 -20.84 -0.84 30.06
CA TYR A 353 -20.46 -2.11 30.66
C TYR A 353 -21.17 -3.24 29.94
N GLN A 354 -20.42 -4.13 29.30
CA GLN A 354 -20.98 -5.28 28.60
C GLN A 354 -20.93 -6.54 29.47
N PRO A 355 -22.05 -7.26 29.66
CA PRO A 355 -22.06 -8.44 30.52
C PRO A 355 -21.35 -9.64 29.88
N LEU A 356 -20.57 -10.34 30.69
CA LEU A 356 -20.07 -11.69 30.44
C LEU A 356 -20.95 -12.68 31.21
N VAL A 357 -21.58 -13.58 30.47
CA VAL A 357 -22.63 -14.47 30.97
C VAL A 357 -22.15 -15.90 30.97
N ASP A 358 -22.45 -16.63 32.04
CA ASP A 358 -22.26 -18.08 32.09
C ASP A 358 -23.37 -18.76 31.28
N PRO A 359 -23.05 -19.50 30.21
CA PRO A 359 -24.05 -20.09 29.33
C PRO A 359 -24.81 -21.28 29.95
N THR A 360 -24.43 -21.74 31.15
CA THR A 360 -25.10 -22.85 31.85
C THR A 360 -26.27 -22.37 32.69
N ASP A 361 -26.09 -21.30 33.47
CA ASP A 361 -27.11 -20.73 34.37
C ASP A 361 -27.65 -19.37 33.90
N ASN A 362 -27.10 -18.82 32.82
CA ASN A 362 -27.44 -17.53 32.23
C ASN A 362 -27.26 -16.34 33.21
N ARG A 363 -26.41 -16.48 34.22
CA ARG A 363 -26.11 -15.41 35.18
C ARG A 363 -24.91 -14.60 34.71
N VAL A 364 -24.99 -13.29 34.93
CA VAL A 364 -23.85 -12.39 34.73
C VAL A 364 -22.78 -12.69 35.79
N LYS A 365 -21.51 -12.82 35.36
CA LYS A 365 -20.36 -13.03 36.26
C LYS A 365 -19.40 -11.84 36.28
N CYS A 366 -19.30 -11.13 35.17
CA CYS A 366 -18.35 -10.02 34.99
C CYS A 366 -18.95 -9.00 34.03
N PHE A 367 -18.49 -7.75 34.12
CA PHE A 367 -18.72 -6.75 33.08
C PHE A 367 -17.41 -6.29 32.48
N GLU A 368 -17.34 -6.17 31.17
CA GLU A 368 -16.25 -5.47 30.49
C GLU A 368 -16.56 -3.97 30.41
N ALA A 369 -15.65 -3.15 30.90
CA ALA A 369 -15.72 -1.70 30.85
C ALA A 369 -15.24 -1.18 29.48
N LEU A 370 -16.15 -0.54 28.76
CA LEU A 370 -15.94 -0.05 27.42
C LEU A 370 -16.12 1.48 27.40
N MET A 371 -15.08 2.21 27.03
CA MET A 371 -15.16 3.67 26.90
C MET A 371 -16.17 4.10 25.84
N ARG A 372 -16.85 5.21 26.07
CA ARG A 372 -17.75 5.88 25.14
C ARG A 372 -17.40 7.36 25.11
N TRP A 373 -17.39 7.94 23.91
CA TRP A 373 -17.13 9.37 23.73
C TRP A 373 -18.31 10.02 23.04
N GLU A 374 -19.00 10.89 23.76
CA GLU A 374 -20.10 11.71 23.24
C GLU A 374 -19.55 13.08 22.86
N HIS A 375 -19.23 13.26 21.59
CA HIS A 375 -18.63 14.50 21.10
C HIS A 375 -19.73 15.54 20.77
N PRO A 376 -19.57 16.82 21.19
CA PRO A 376 -20.62 17.84 21.03
C PRO A 376 -21.02 18.15 19.59
N HIS A 377 -20.11 17.96 18.62
CA HIS A 377 -20.35 18.27 17.21
C HIS A 377 -20.50 17.03 16.33
N GLU A 378 -19.82 15.94 16.67
CA GLU A 378 -19.73 14.73 15.83
C GLU A 378 -20.66 13.61 16.35
N GLY A 379 -21.29 13.81 17.51
CA GLY A 379 -22.12 12.80 18.17
C GLY A 379 -21.27 11.68 18.80
N THR A 380 -21.84 10.49 18.91
CA THR A 380 -21.16 9.34 19.51
C THR A 380 -20.00 8.86 18.63
N ILE A 381 -18.77 8.95 19.14
CA ILE A 381 -17.56 8.48 18.45
C ILE A 381 -17.20 7.07 18.94
N SER A 382 -17.00 6.16 17.99
CA SER A 382 -16.64 4.76 18.28
C SER A 382 -15.24 4.64 18.91
N PRO A 383 -15.05 3.78 19.93
CA PRO A 383 -13.73 3.45 20.48
C PRO A 383 -12.72 2.99 19.43
N GLY A 384 -13.17 2.28 18.40
CA GLY A 384 -12.31 1.86 17.28
C GLY A 384 -11.72 3.04 16.47
N VAL A 385 -12.23 4.26 16.66
CA VAL A 385 -11.70 5.48 16.04
C VAL A 385 -10.74 6.21 16.97
N PHE A 386 -11.15 6.49 18.22
CA PHE A 386 -10.37 7.38 19.09
C PHE A 386 -9.32 6.67 19.98
N ILE A 387 -9.50 5.38 20.31
CA ILE A 387 -8.49 4.64 21.08
C ILE A 387 -7.17 4.52 20.32
N PRO A 388 -7.14 4.18 19.01
CA PRO A 388 -5.90 4.19 18.24
C PRO A 388 -5.20 5.57 18.18
N ILE A 389 -5.98 6.66 18.17
CA ILE A 389 -5.45 8.03 18.24
C ILE A 389 -4.82 8.28 19.63
N ALA A 390 -5.51 7.86 20.69
CA ALA A 390 -5.03 7.96 22.05
C ALA A 390 -3.75 7.15 22.31
N GLU A 391 -3.60 5.98 21.70
CA GLU A 391 -2.42 5.11 21.87
C GLU A 391 -1.15 5.68 21.26
N LYS A 392 -1.30 6.37 20.12
CA LYS A 392 -0.21 7.07 19.44
C LYS A 392 0.23 8.31 20.21
N SER A 393 -0.73 9.04 20.75
CA SER A 393 -0.47 10.10 21.71
C SER A 393 -0.18 9.52 23.10
N GLU A 394 0.24 10.35 24.07
CA GLU A 394 0.35 9.90 25.47
C GLU A 394 -1.00 9.92 26.18
N LEU A 395 -2.08 10.21 25.45
CA LEU A 395 -3.43 10.34 26.01
C LEU A 395 -4.00 9.01 26.49
N ILE A 396 -3.58 7.88 25.91
CA ILE A 396 -4.02 6.56 26.39
C ILE A 396 -3.66 6.33 27.87
N LEU A 397 -2.57 6.94 28.36
CA LEU A 397 -2.19 6.83 29.77
C LEU A 397 -3.22 7.53 30.66
N ILE A 398 -3.64 8.73 30.25
CA ILE A 398 -4.60 9.56 30.99
C ILE A 398 -6.00 8.93 30.93
N LEU A 399 -6.45 8.56 29.74
CA LEU A 399 -7.75 7.92 29.52
C LEU A 399 -7.84 6.59 30.28
N GLY A 400 -6.78 5.78 30.20
CA GLY A 400 -6.70 4.50 30.87
C GLY A 400 -6.72 4.60 32.39
N GLU A 401 -6.01 5.57 32.97
CA GLU A 401 -6.13 5.88 34.40
C GLU A 401 -7.55 6.28 34.78
N TRP A 402 -8.17 7.17 34.00
CA TRP A 402 -9.54 7.62 34.26
C TRP A 402 -10.53 6.44 34.21
N ALA A 403 -10.47 5.60 33.18
CA ALA A 403 -11.36 4.44 33.04
C ALA A 403 -11.14 3.42 34.15
N LEU A 404 -9.90 3.10 34.50
CA LEU A 404 -9.60 2.18 35.60
C LEU A 404 -10.21 2.66 36.92
N ARG A 405 -10.04 3.95 37.24
CA ARG A 405 -10.61 4.53 38.46
C ARG A 405 -12.14 4.54 38.43
N GLN A 406 -12.73 4.90 37.30
CA GLN A 406 -14.18 4.94 37.15
C GLN A 406 -14.79 3.53 37.23
N ALA A 407 -14.24 2.56 36.51
CA ALA A 407 -14.65 1.17 36.55
C ALA A 407 -14.56 0.58 37.97
N CYS A 408 -13.49 0.87 38.71
CA CYS A 408 -13.38 0.42 40.10
C CYS A 408 -14.45 1.04 41.02
N ARG A 409 -14.76 2.32 40.85
CA ARG A 409 -15.81 3.02 41.63
C ARG A 409 -17.21 2.48 41.32
N ASP A 410 -17.47 2.20 40.05
CA ASP A 410 -18.76 1.68 39.60
C ASP A 410 -18.94 0.22 40.08
N ALA A 411 -17.90 -0.60 39.96
CA ALA A 411 -17.92 -1.99 40.39
C ALA A 411 -18.06 -2.17 41.90
N ALA A 412 -17.55 -1.23 42.71
CA ALA A 412 -17.70 -1.26 44.16
C ALA A 412 -19.18 -1.20 44.61
N GLN A 413 -20.09 -0.74 43.74
CA GLN A 413 -21.53 -0.66 44.01
C GLN A 413 -22.30 -1.91 43.55
N TRP A 414 -21.64 -2.82 42.82
CA TRP A 414 -22.25 -4.08 42.38
C TRP A 414 -22.11 -5.18 43.44
N PRO A 415 -22.92 -6.25 43.36
CA PRO A 415 -22.77 -7.41 44.25
C PRO A 415 -21.35 -7.99 44.25
N ASP A 416 -20.90 -8.50 45.40
CA ASP A 416 -19.51 -8.94 45.62
C ASP A 416 -19.01 -10.04 44.68
N HIS A 417 -19.93 -10.82 44.12
CA HIS A 417 -19.60 -11.90 43.18
C HIS A 417 -19.40 -11.41 41.73
N ILE A 418 -19.68 -10.14 41.44
CA ILE A 418 -19.54 -9.56 40.11
C ILE A 418 -18.17 -8.90 39.96
N HIS A 419 -17.49 -9.29 38.90
CA HIS A 419 -16.17 -8.76 38.53
C HIS A 419 -16.30 -7.61 37.51
N VAL A 420 -15.25 -6.80 37.39
CA VAL A 420 -15.10 -5.79 36.34
C VAL A 420 -13.80 -6.04 35.59
N ALA A 421 -13.88 -6.09 34.25
CA ALA A 421 -12.75 -6.17 33.37
C ALA A 421 -12.46 -4.81 32.74
N VAL A 422 -11.20 -4.40 32.72
CA VAL A 422 -10.73 -3.13 32.15
C VAL A 422 -9.62 -3.41 31.16
N ASN A 423 -9.79 -2.92 29.93
CA ASN A 423 -8.80 -3.00 28.87
C ASN A 423 -7.57 -2.12 29.18
N VAL A 424 -6.38 -2.68 29.00
CA VAL A 424 -5.09 -2.03 29.24
C VAL A 424 -4.23 -2.17 27.99
N SER A 425 -3.89 -1.05 27.36
CA SER A 425 -2.97 -1.04 26.22
C SER A 425 -1.57 -1.52 26.63
N ALA A 426 -0.81 -2.07 25.68
CA ALA A 426 0.58 -2.46 25.91
C ALA A 426 1.42 -1.27 26.42
N ARG A 427 1.15 -0.05 25.94
CA ARG A 427 1.88 1.16 26.36
C ARG A 427 1.63 1.49 27.84
N GLN A 428 0.40 1.33 28.33
CA GLN A 428 0.08 1.50 29.75
C GLN A 428 0.72 0.40 30.59
N PHE A 429 0.67 -0.85 30.13
CA PHE A 429 1.21 -2.00 30.87
C PHE A 429 2.72 -1.89 31.08
N MET A 430 3.44 -1.32 30.11
CA MET A 430 4.89 -1.10 30.18
C MET A 430 5.31 0.07 31.09
N GLN A 431 4.38 0.88 31.60
CA GLN A 431 4.72 1.93 32.57
C GLN A 431 5.17 1.30 33.89
N ALA A 432 6.28 1.79 34.44
CA ALA A 432 6.86 1.27 35.69
C ALA A 432 5.90 1.39 36.90
N ASP A 433 4.94 2.30 36.79
CA ASP A 433 4.02 2.76 37.81
C ASP A 433 2.63 2.12 37.70
N MET A 434 2.37 1.28 36.69
CA MET A 434 1.06 0.63 36.51
C MET A 434 0.58 -0.13 37.76
N PRO A 435 1.41 -0.93 38.47
CA PRO A 435 0.96 -1.56 39.72
C PRO A 435 0.60 -0.56 40.82
N LYS A 436 1.28 0.61 40.89
CA LYS A 436 0.96 1.67 41.85
C LYS A 436 -0.38 2.31 41.52
N LEU A 437 -0.63 2.55 40.24
CA LEU A 437 -1.90 3.10 39.74
C LEU A 437 -3.07 2.19 40.10
N VAL A 438 -2.98 0.90 39.78
CA VAL A 438 -3.99 -0.12 40.13
C VAL A 438 -4.22 -0.17 41.63
N SER A 439 -3.14 -0.22 42.41
CA SER A 439 -3.22 -0.22 43.88
C SER A 439 -3.90 1.04 44.42
N SER A 440 -3.68 2.21 43.80
CA SER A 440 -4.35 3.45 44.16
C SER A 440 -5.83 3.45 43.80
N ALA A 441 -6.21 2.93 42.63
CA ALA A 441 -7.60 2.87 42.17
C ALA A 441 -8.44 1.96 43.09
N LEU A 442 -7.91 0.77 43.41
CA LEU A 442 -8.52 -0.18 44.35
C LEU A 442 -8.70 0.44 45.74
N ARG A 443 -7.67 1.09 46.29
CA ARG A 443 -7.78 1.78 47.59
C ARG A 443 -8.84 2.88 47.59
N SER A 444 -8.90 3.69 46.53
CA SER A 444 -9.85 4.80 46.46
C SER A 444 -11.31 4.37 46.29
N SER A 445 -11.54 3.21 45.69
CA SER A 445 -12.89 2.64 45.46
C SER A 445 -13.31 1.66 46.55
N SER A 446 -12.37 1.19 47.38
CA SER A 446 -12.56 0.06 48.31
C SER A 446 -12.98 -1.24 47.61
N LEU A 447 -12.71 -1.38 46.31
CA LEU A 447 -12.97 -2.62 45.56
C LEU A 447 -11.95 -3.70 45.97
N ALA A 448 -12.44 -4.92 46.22
CA ALA A 448 -11.57 -6.07 46.44
C ALA A 448 -10.74 -6.36 45.18
N ALA A 449 -9.42 -6.50 45.32
CA ALA A 449 -8.50 -6.68 44.19
C ALA A 449 -8.90 -7.86 43.28
N SER A 450 -9.41 -8.95 43.86
CA SER A 450 -9.85 -10.15 43.13
C SER A 450 -11.04 -9.92 42.20
N ARG A 451 -11.78 -8.81 42.36
CA ARG A 451 -12.92 -8.43 41.52
C ARG A 451 -12.49 -7.61 40.29
N LEU A 452 -11.25 -7.10 40.27
CA LEU A 452 -10.71 -6.37 39.13
C LEU A 452 -9.94 -7.34 38.22
N GLU A 453 -10.32 -7.34 36.95
CA GLU A 453 -9.63 -8.05 35.89
C GLU A 453 -9.01 -7.04 34.92
N LEU A 454 -7.73 -7.20 34.58
CA LEU A 454 -7.06 -6.39 33.57
C LEU A 454 -6.91 -7.22 32.30
N GLU A 455 -7.46 -6.71 31.21
CA GLU A 455 -7.41 -7.31 29.88
C GLU A 455 -6.24 -6.69 29.10
N VAL A 456 -5.37 -7.55 28.56
CA VAL A 456 -4.22 -7.14 27.75
C VAL A 456 -4.14 -7.99 26.50
N THR A 457 -3.77 -7.38 25.38
CA THR A 457 -3.56 -8.09 24.12
C THR A 457 -2.18 -8.76 24.07
N GLU A 458 -1.99 -9.67 23.11
CA GLU A 458 -0.71 -10.36 22.88
C GLU A 458 0.47 -9.39 22.62
N SER A 459 0.17 -8.17 22.19
CA SER A 459 1.17 -7.14 21.86
C SER A 459 2.05 -6.74 23.05
N VAL A 460 1.60 -6.97 24.29
CA VAL A 460 2.36 -6.66 25.52
C VAL A 460 3.70 -7.40 25.58
N PHE A 461 3.85 -8.55 24.92
CA PHE A 461 5.07 -9.35 24.92
C PHE A 461 6.16 -8.87 23.95
N VAL A 462 5.86 -7.90 23.08
CA VAL A 462 6.76 -7.48 21.99
C VAL A 462 7.91 -6.56 22.49
N GLY A 463 7.83 -6.03 23.72
CA GLY A 463 8.67 -4.93 24.20
C GLY A 463 9.80 -5.23 25.22
N GLY A 464 10.04 -6.50 25.58
CA GLY A 464 11.11 -6.87 26.52
C GLY A 464 10.60 -7.66 27.73
N VAL A 465 11.06 -8.91 27.84
CA VAL A 465 10.46 -9.95 28.70
C VAL A 465 10.60 -9.64 30.21
N GLU A 466 11.74 -9.11 30.65
CA GLU A 466 12.01 -8.93 32.09
C GLU A 466 11.16 -7.85 32.77
N ALA A 467 10.91 -6.72 32.09
CA ALA A 467 10.10 -5.64 32.66
C ALA A 467 8.61 -6.04 32.75
N VAL A 468 8.12 -6.74 31.72
CA VAL A 468 6.77 -7.28 31.66
C VAL A 468 6.53 -8.30 32.76
N ASP A 469 7.45 -9.26 32.94
CA ASP A 469 7.36 -10.29 33.98
C ASP A 469 7.32 -9.66 35.40
N GLN A 470 8.11 -8.61 35.66
CA GLN A 470 8.06 -7.90 36.93
C GLN A 470 6.72 -7.20 37.18
N THR A 471 6.11 -6.62 36.14
CA THR A 471 4.78 -6.00 36.25
C THR A 471 3.73 -7.07 36.53
N PHE A 472 3.77 -8.22 35.83
CA PHE A 472 2.89 -9.35 36.09
C PHE A 472 3.00 -9.84 37.54
N ASP A 473 4.21 -10.09 38.04
CA ASP A 473 4.45 -10.53 39.41
C ASP A 473 3.89 -9.54 40.44
N ARG A 474 4.03 -8.24 40.20
CA ARG A 474 3.52 -7.20 41.11
C ARG A 474 2.00 -7.13 41.09
N LEU A 475 1.37 -7.26 39.93
CA LEU A 475 -0.09 -7.27 39.79
C LEU A 475 -0.70 -8.54 40.41
N ASP A 476 -0.10 -9.70 40.17
CA ASP A 476 -0.54 -10.96 40.79
C ASP A 476 -0.45 -10.91 42.33
N ARG A 477 0.64 -10.32 42.88
CA ARG A 477 0.76 -10.08 44.33
C ARG A 477 -0.25 -9.08 44.90
N LEU A 478 -0.74 -8.14 44.09
CA LEU A 478 -1.85 -7.26 44.49
C LEU A 478 -3.18 -8.02 44.55
N GLY A 479 -3.26 -9.19 43.91
CA GLY A 479 -4.44 -10.04 43.88
C GLY A 479 -5.43 -9.70 42.77
N VAL A 480 -5.02 -8.91 41.77
CA VAL A 480 -5.86 -8.65 40.59
C VAL A 480 -5.80 -9.82 39.61
N ARG A 481 -6.87 -10.01 38.83
CA ARG A 481 -6.91 -11.05 37.80
C ARG A 481 -6.38 -10.48 36.50
N LEU A 482 -5.74 -11.32 35.71
CA LEU A 482 -5.21 -10.97 34.40
C LEU A 482 -5.88 -11.83 33.34
N ALA A 483 -6.27 -11.20 32.25
CA ALA A 483 -6.93 -11.83 31.12
C ALA A 483 -6.18 -11.49 29.82
N MET A 484 -6.09 -12.48 28.94
CA MET A 484 -5.58 -12.28 27.58
C MET A 484 -6.74 -11.96 26.66
N ASP A 485 -6.65 -10.83 25.97
CA ASP A 485 -7.63 -10.33 25.00
C ASP A 485 -7.16 -10.61 23.56
N ASP A 486 -8.11 -10.65 22.60
CA ASP A 486 -7.88 -10.88 21.16
C ASP A 486 -6.99 -12.12 20.84
N PHE A 487 -7.16 -13.24 21.56
CA PHE A 487 -6.26 -14.38 21.39
C PHE A 487 -6.40 -15.04 20.00
N GLY A 488 -5.28 -15.20 19.31
CA GLY A 488 -5.20 -15.90 18.01
C GLY A 488 -5.16 -14.99 16.77
N THR A 489 -5.35 -13.67 16.92
CA THR A 489 -5.20 -12.70 15.82
C THR A 489 -3.76 -12.17 15.69
N GLY A 490 -2.90 -12.47 16.68
CA GLY A 490 -1.50 -12.03 16.77
C GLY A 490 -0.44 -13.14 16.71
N TYR A 491 0.80 -12.78 17.05
CA TYR A 491 1.94 -13.70 17.11
C TYR A 491 1.98 -14.45 18.45
N SER A 492 1.08 -15.41 18.63
CA SER A 492 1.02 -16.23 19.83
C SER A 492 2.21 -17.18 19.92
N SER A 493 3.22 -16.86 20.75
CA SER A 493 4.17 -17.87 21.22
C SER A 493 3.62 -18.47 22.51
N LEU A 494 3.18 -19.72 22.44
CA LEU A 494 2.72 -20.54 23.58
C LEU A 494 3.68 -20.49 24.78
N GLY A 495 4.97 -20.19 24.53
CA GLY A 495 5.96 -19.97 25.57
C GLY A 495 5.68 -18.78 26.50
N TYR A 496 5.04 -17.71 26.03
CA TYR A 496 4.66 -16.54 26.85
C TYR A 496 3.45 -16.85 27.72
N LEU A 497 2.44 -17.50 27.13
CA LEU A 497 1.21 -17.88 27.82
C LEU A 497 1.47 -18.80 29.02
N LYS A 498 2.50 -19.64 28.94
CA LYS A 498 2.94 -20.50 30.05
C LYS A 498 3.55 -19.72 31.23
N ARG A 499 4.17 -18.56 30.98
CA ARG A 499 4.92 -17.79 31.99
C ARG A 499 4.05 -16.74 32.68
N ALA A 500 3.12 -16.14 31.96
CA ALA A 500 2.27 -15.09 32.51
C ALA A 500 1.14 -15.66 33.37
N PRO A 501 0.79 -15.04 34.51
CA PRO A 501 -0.22 -15.53 35.45
C PRO A 501 -1.66 -15.24 35.01
N PHE A 502 -1.99 -15.46 33.73
CA PHE A 502 -3.34 -15.28 33.21
C PHE A 502 -4.33 -16.27 33.85
N LYS A 503 -5.54 -15.78 34.11
CA LYS A 503 -6.67 -16.58 34.62
C LYS A 503 -7.77 -16.77 33.58
N LYS A 504 -7.72 -15.99 32.50
CA LYS A 504 -8.76 -15.95 31.48
C LYS A 504 -8.13 -15.71 30.09
N ILE A 505 -8.68 -16.34 29.06
CA ILE A 505 -8.39 -16.10 27.65
C ILE A 505 -9.69 -15.76 26.95
N LYS A 506 -9.71 -14.67 26.16
CA LYS A 506 -10.84 -14.28 25.33
C LYS A 506 -10.57 -14.69 23.88
N ILE A 507 -11.54 -15.40 23.30
CA ILE A 507 -11.53 -15.86 21.92
C ILE A 507 -12.12 -14.74 21.08
N ASP A 508 -11.28 -14.16 20.22
CA ASP A 508 -11.63 -13.03 19.36
C ASP A 508 -12.87 -13.31 18.50
N GLN A 509 -13.72 -12.29 18.34
CA GLN A 509 -14.96 -12.36 17.57
C GLN A 509 -14.77 -12.86 16.13
N SER A 510 -13.62 -12.64 15.50
CA SER A 510 -13.33 -13.08 14.13
C SER A 510 -13.31 -14.60 13.97
N PHE A 511 -13.10 -15.35 15.06
CA PHE A 511 -13.22 -16.81 15.08
C PHE A 511 -14.64 -17.28 15.43
N VAL A 512 -15.46 -16.42 16.02
CA VAL A 512 -16.82 -16.76 16.47
C VAL A 512 -17.84 -16.41 15.40
N GLN A 513 -17.72 -15.25 14.77
CA GLN A 513 -18.63 -14.77 13.74
C GLN A 513 -18.62 -15.71 12.53
N GLY A 514 -19.79 -16.23 12.17
CA GLY A 514 -19.95 -17.10 11.00
C GLY A 514 -19.33 -18.50 11.14
N CYS A 515 -18.90 -18.90 12.34
CA CYS A 515 -18.26 -20.20 12.59
C CYS A 515 -19.13 -21.43 12.24
N THR A 516 -20.43 -21.25 12.01
CA THR A 516 -21.38 -22.30 11.63
C THR A 516 -21.55 -22.45 10.12
N GLU A 517 -20.85 -21.65 9.31
CA GLU A 517 -20.87 -21.74 7.85
C GLU A 517 -20.19 -23.02 7.32
N SER A 518 -20.67 -23.52 6.19
CA SER A 518 -20.19 -24.79 5.64
C SER A 518 -18.78 -24.67 5.06
N GLY A 519 -17.84 -25.46 5.59
CA GLY A 519 -16.44 -25.48 5.15
C GLY A 519 -15.50 -24.58 5.96
N ASP A 520 -15.99 -23.95 7.03
CA ASP A 520 -15.18 -23.13 7.92
C ASP A 520 -14.29 -23.96 8.85
N THR A 521 -13.06 -23.49 9.07
CA THR A 521 -12.08 -24.05 10.00
C THR A 521 -12.19 -23.46 11.41
N ASN A 522 -12.90 -22.34 11.59
CA ASN A 522 -13.06 -21.64 12.86
C ASN A 522 -13.54 -22.53 14.04
N PRO A 523 -14.49 -23.48 13.85
CA PRO A 523 -14.87 -24.40 14.93
C PRO A 523 -13.71 -25.22 15.50
N ALA A 524 -12.73 -25.57 14.66
CA ALA A 524 -11.54 -26.30 15.09
C ALA A 524 -10.58 -25.41 15.89
N ILE A 525 -10.47 -24.14 15.50
CA ILE A 525 -9.67 -23.13 16.22
C ILE A 525 -10.25 -22.89 17.61
N ILE A 526 -11.55 -22.63 17.72
CA ILE A 526 -12.25 -22.48 19.02
C ILE A 526 -11.97 -23.70 19.91
N SER A 527 -12.10 -24.92 19.36
CA SER A 527 -11.84 -26.15 20.10
C SER A 527 -10.40 -26.25 20.62
N ALA A 528 -9.43 -25.83 19.80
CA ALA A 528 -8.01 -25.81 20.18
C ALA A 528 -7.74 -24.80 21.30
N VAL A 529 -8.30 -23.59 21.22
CA VAL A 529 -8.15 -22.56 22.25
C VAL A 529 -8.78 -23.00 23.57
N VAL A 530 -9.99 -23.58 23.54
CA VAL A 530 -10.64 -24.11 24.75
C VAL A 530 -9.82 -25.24 25.38
N ALA A 531 -9.30 -26.17 24.56
CA ALA A 531 -8.45 -27.24 25.07
C ALA A 531 -7.15 -26.70 25.71
N LEU A 532 -6.53 -25.68 25.11
CA LEU A 532 -5.34 -25.02 25.61
C LEU A 532 -5.60 -24.31 26.96
N ALA A 533 -6.65 -23.51 27.02
CA ALA A 533 -7.04 -22.78 28.24
C ALA A 533 -7.28 -23.76 29.39
N LYS A 534 -8.02 -24.85 29.13
CA LYS A 534 -8.27 -25.91 30.10
C LYS A 534 -6.98 -26.58 30.58
N ALA A 535 -6.03 -26.85 29.69
CA ALA A 535 -4.74 -27.43 30.05
C ALA A 535 -3.88 -26.50 30.92
N LEU A 536 -4.06 -25.18 30.79
CA LEU A 536 -3.37 -24.15 31.58
C LEU A 536 -4.16 -23.69 32.82
N GLY A 537 -5.36 -24.24 33.05
CA GLY A 537 -6.22 -23.85 34.18
C GLY A 537 -6.80 -22.43 34.05
N MET A 538 -7.00 -21.96 32.83
CA MET A 538 -7.57 -20.65 32.50
C MET A 538 -9.04 -20.80 32.08
N GLN A 539 -9.87 -19.80 32.39
CA GLN A 539 -11.24 -19.70 31.88
C GLN A 539 -11.24 -19.17 30.45
N THR A 540 -12.21 -19.56 29.64
CA THR A 540 -12.39 -19.00 28.29
C THR A 540 -13.61 -18.11 28.20
N VAL A 541 -13.49 -17.00 27.49
CA VAL A 541 -14.62 -16.17 27.05
C VAL A 541 -14.70 -16.27 25.52
N ALA A 542 -15.88 -16.47 24.97
CA ALA A 542 -16.11 -16.27 23.54
C ALA A 542 -16.78 -14.93 23.29
N GLU A 543 -16.18 -14.11 22.45
CA GLU A 543 -16.64 -12.77 22.15
C GLU A 543 -17.46 -12.69 20.87
N GLY A 544 -18.24 -11.61 20.73
CA GLY A 544 -18.97 -11.31 19.51
C GLY A 544 -20.04 -12.36 19.16
N VAL A 545 -20.58 -13.10 20.13
CA VAL A 545 -21.69 -14.04 19.87
C VAL A 545 -22.96 -13.25 19.59
N GLU A 546 -23.53 -13.40 18.40
CA GLU A 546 -24.71 -12.64 17.97
C GLU A 546 -25.88 -13.55 17.57
N ALA A 547 -25.61 -14.80 17.18
CA ALA A 547 -26.64 -15.74 16.73
C ALA A 547 -26.76 -16.99 17.63
N MET A 548 -27.94 -17.62 17.58
CA MET A 548 -28.25 -18.80 18.39
C MET A 548 -27.45 -20.05 17.98
N ASP A 549 -27.06 -20.15 16.71
CA ASP A 549 -26.23 -21.25 16.21
C ASP A 549 -24.77 -21.11 16.64
N GLU A 550 -24.23 -19.90 16.64
CA GLU A 550 -22.91 -19.58 17.22
C GLU A 550 -22.89 -19.90 18.72
N LEU A 551 -23.90 -19.44 19.46
CA LEU A 551 -24.04 -19.74 20.89
C LEU A 551 -24.08 -21.25 21.15
N ALA A 552 -24.85 -21.99 20.35
CA ALA A 552 -24.93 -23.44 20.48
C ALA A 552 -23.58 -24.12 20.22
N LEU A 553 -22.86 -23.70 19.17
CA LEU A 553 -21.55 -24.25 18.82
C LEU A 553 -20.52 -23.96 19.92
N VAL A 554 -20.38 -22.71 20.32
CA VAL A 554 -19.39 -22.27 21.32
C VAL A 554 -19.64 -22.97 22.66
N ARG A 555 -20.92 -23.12 23.04
CA ARG A 555 -21.31 -23.91 24.22
C ARG A 555 -20.96 -25.39 24.08
N GLU A 556 -21.18 -25.99 22.92
CA GLU A 556 -20.79 -27.37 22.63
C GLU A 556 -19.27 -27.58 22.73
N ARG A 557 -18.48 -26.58 22.31
CA ARG A 557 -17.02 -26.61 22.40
C ARG A 557 -16.48 -26.37 23.82
N GLY A 558 -17.34 -25.93 24.75
CA GLY A 558 -17.04 -25.85 26.17
C GLY A 558 -16.48 -24.51 26.62
N ALA A 559 -16.86 -23.40 25.98
CA ALA A 559 -16.50 -22.08 26.48
C ALA A 559 -17.17 -21.78 27.82
N ASP A 560 -16.40 -21.30 28.81
CA ASP A 560 -16.90 -21.02 30.16
C ASP A 560 -17.81 -19.78 30.25
N LEU A 561 -17.53 -18.72 29.50
CA LEU A 561 -18.28 -17.47 29.49
C LEU A 561 -18.55 -17.01 28.05
N ILE A 562 -19.65 -16.29 27.87
CA ILE A 562 -20.06 -15.73 26.59
C ILE A 562 -20.24 -14.22 26.72
N GLN A 563 -19.74 -13.49 25.73
CA GLN A 563 -19.96 -12.07 25.56
C GLN A 563 -20.46 -11.80 24.14
N GLY A 564 -21.51 -10.99 24.04
CA GLY A 564 -22.05 -10.60 22.73
C GLY A 564 -23.48 -10.10 22.81
N TYR A 565 -23.96 -9.57 21.69
CA TYR A 565 -25.30 -9.00 21.60
C TYR A 565 -26.41 -10.03 21.72
N ILE A 566 -26.08 -11.32 21.61
CA ILE A 566 -27.00 -12.43 21.93
C ILE A 566 -27.59 -12.31 23.34
N TYR A 567 -26.86 -11.71 24.30
CA TYR A 567 -27.34 -11.50 25.67
C TYR A 567 -27.70 -10.05 25.95
N SER A 568 -26.78 -9.13 25.67
CA SER A 568 -27.03 -7.71 25.87
C SER A 568 -26.01 -6.83 25.15
N PRO A 569 -26.42 -5.68 24.60
CA PRO A 569 -25.48 -4.62 24.28
C PRO A 569 -24.86 -4.02 25.58
N PRO A 570 -23.80 -3.21 25.46
CA PRO A 570 -23.21 -2.50 26.59
C PRO A 570 -24.21 -1.55 27.26
N LEU A 571 -24.21 -1.51 28.60
CA LEU A 571 -25.18 -0.79 29.42
C LEU A 571 -24.51 0.30 30.25
N THR A 572 -25.28 1.32 30.64
CA THR A 572 -24.78 2.34 31.58
C THR A 572 -24.80 1.83 33.02
N GLN A 573 -24.01 2.46 33.89
CA GLN A 573 -24.00 2.15 35.32
C GLN A 573 -25.41 2.21 35.95
N ASP A 574 -26.20 3.22 35.62
CA ASP A 574 -27.57 3.37 36.15
C ASP A 574 -28.49 2.22 35.75
N GLN A 575 -28.35 1.73 34.51
CA GLN A 575 -29.09 0.57 34.03
C GLN A 575 -28.69 -0.68 34.82
N ILE A 576 -27.39 -0.88 35.07
CA ILE A 576 -26.88 -2.01 35.85
C ILE A 576 -27.42 -1.99 37.29
N LEU A 577 -27.33 -0.85 37.97
CA LEU A 577 -27.82 -0.72 39.35
C LEU A 577 -29.32 -0.99 39.44
N THR A 578 -30.09 -0.51 38.46
CA THR A 578 -31.53 -0.80 38.37
C THR A 578 -31.80 -2.29 38.19
N LYS A 579 -31.02 -2.99 37.36
CA LYS A 579 -31.18 -4.44 37.13
C LYS A 579 -30.85 -5.28 38.36
N PHE A 580 -29.81 -4.91 39.12
CA PHE A 580 -29.46 -5.64 40.35
C PHE A 580 -30.37 -5.32 41.53
N ALA A 581 -31.11 -4.21 41.50
CA ALA A 581 -32.12 -3.92 42.52
C ALA A 581 -33.25 -4.98 42.55
N ASP A 582 -33.51 -5.65 41.43
CA ASP A 582 -34.50 -6.71 41.29
C ASP A 582 -33.97 -8.12 41.68
N GLY A 583 -32.69 -8.23 42.06
CA GLY A 583 -32.03 -9.49 42.49
C GLY A 583 -30.94 -10.00 41.54
N ASP A 584 -30.69 -11.31 41.58
CA ASP A 584 -29.71 -11.96 40.68
C ASP A 584 -30.15 -11.78 39.21
N TRP A 585 -29.28 -11.17 38.41
CA TRP A 585 -29.60 -10.84 37.03
C TRP A 585 -29.34 -12.02 36.08
N ILE A 586 -30.42 -12.65 35.63
CA ILE A 586 -30.42 -13.73 34.64
C ILE A 586 -30.77 -13.14 33.26
N LEU A 587 -29.89 -13.35 32.28
CA LEU A 587 -30.07 -12.87 30.90
C LEU A 587 -30.49 -14.02 30.00
N LYS A 588 -31.65 -13.89 29.34
CA LYS A 588 -32.05 -14.86 28.33
C LYS A 588 -31.39 -14.50 27.00
N ALA A 589 -30.72 -15.47 26.39
CA ALA A 589 -30.21 -15.33 25.03
C ALA A 589 -31.35 -15.01 24.05
N ASP A 590 -31.19 -13.96 23.25
CA ASP A 590 -32.12 -13.49 22.23
C ASP A 590 -31.34 -13.00 21.00
N GLY A 591 -31.57 -13.64 19.86
CA GLY A 591 -30.86 -13.34 18.62
C GLY A 591 -31.35 -14.17 17.44
N PRO A 592 -30.89 -13.88 16.22
CA PRO A 592 -31.28 -14.61 15.02
C PRO A 592 -30.91 -16.11 15.13
N PRO A 593 -31.70 -17.00 14.49
CA PRO A 593 -31.44 -18.44 14.53
C PRO A 593 -30.16 -18.86 13.80
N ARG A 594 -29.67 -18.03 12.89
CA ARG A 594 -28.40 -18.21 12.19
C ARG A 594 -27.70 -16.88 12.00
N TYR A 595 -26.37 -16.89 12.11
CA TYR A 595 -25.55 -15.76 11.70
C TYR A 595 -25.81 -15.38 10.24
N ARG A 596 -25.73 -14.09 9.93
CA ARG A 596 -25.81 -13.55 8.58
C ARG A 596 -24.74 -12.48 8.47
N ALA A 597 -23.90 -12.57 7.44
CA ALA A 597 -22.83 -11.61 7.18
C ALA A 597 -23.28 -10.14 7.37
N ASP A 598 -22.42 -9.38 8.04
CA ASP A 598 -22.66 -7.99 8.42
C ASP A 598 -23.22 -7.15 7.26
N ARG A 599 -24.32 -6.49 7.58
CA ARG A 599 -24.91 -5.47 6.72
C ARG A 599 -24.52 -4.13 7.30
N MET A 600 -23.70 -3.37 6.58
CA MET A 600 -23.53 -1.97 6.91
C MET A 600 -24.86 -1.27 6.68
N THR A 601 -25.48 -0.75 7.74
CA THR A 601 -26.63 0.15 7.58
C THR A 601 -26.08 1.46 7.06
N LEU A 602 -26.26 1.70 5.77
CA LEU A 602 -25.87 2.94 5.12
C LEU A 602 -27.13 3.76 4.93
N TYR A 603 -27.09 5.07 5.15
CA TYR A 603 -28.18 5.96 4.74
C TYR A 603 -27.63 7.02 3.80
N ARG A 604 -27.46 6.63 2.54
CA ARG A 604 -26.92 7.52 1.51
C ARG A 604 -27.66 7.37 0.20
N LYS A 605 -27.68 8.45 -0.58
CA LYS A 605 -28.14 8.44 -1.96
C LYS A 605 -27.18 7.62 -2.82
N ALA A 606 -27.74 6.84 -3.74
CA ALA A 606 -27.04 6.02 -4.71
C ALA A 606 -27.78 6.09 -6.06
N GLY A 607 -27.10 5.72 -7.13
CA GLY A 607 -27.72 5.56 -8.44
C GLY A 607 -28.19 4.14 -8.68
N LEU A 608 -29.30 3.97 -9.38
CA LEU A 608 -29.71 2.69 -9.94
C LEU A 608 -29.97 2.86 -11.42
N ILE A 609 -29.25 2.12 -12.25
CA ILE A 609 -29.38 2.14 -13.71
C ILE A 609 -30.18 0.92 -14.14
N HIS A 610 -31.20 1.12 -14.96
CA HIS A 610 -31.94 0.06 -15.62
C HIS A 610 -32.21 0.45 -17.07
N GLU A 611 -31.77 -0.41 -18.00
CA GLU A 611 -31.76 -0.10 -19.44
C GLU A 611 -31.03 1.23 -19.71
N ASP A 612 -31.74 2.24 -20.22
CA ASP A 612 -31.25 3.57 -20.57
C ASP A 612 -31.66 4.65 -19.54
N HIS A 613 -32.16 4.24 -18.37
CA HIS A 613 -32.63 5.14 -17.32
C HIS A 613 -31.79 5.09 -16.05
N TYR A 614 -31.56 6.26 -15.47
CA TYR A 614 -30.92 6.43 -14.17
C TYR A 614 -31.96 6.87 -13.14
N TYR A 615 -32.03 6.13 -12.03
CA TYR A 615 -32.90 6.40 -10.88
C TYR A 615 -32.06 6.79 -9.68
N GLU A 616 -32.55 7.74 -8.88
CA GLU A 616 -31.95 8.04 -7.58
C GLU A 616 -32.64 7.19 -6.50
N VAL A 617 -31.84 6.46 -5.72
CA VAL A 617 -32.32 5.55 -4.68
C VAL A 617 -31.59 5.80 -3.36
N MET A 618 -32.22 5.49 -2.24
CA MET A 618 -31.55 5.43 -0.94
C MET A 618 -30.98 4.03 -0.74
N LEU A 619 -29.66 3.92 -0.63
CA LEU A 619 -29.01 2.72 -0.13
C LEU A 619 -29.25 2.65 1.37
N ARG A 620 -29.85 1.55 1.83
CA ARG A 620 -30.18 1.27 3.24
C ARG A 620 -29.22 0.29 3.89
N ASN A 621 -28.82 -0.73 3.14
CA ASN A 621 -27.90 -1.75 3.60
C ASN A 621 -26.97 -2.16 2.47
N LEU A 622 -25.72 -2.47 2.79
CA LEU A 622 -24.74 -3.03 1.87
C LEU A 622 -24.01 -4.21 2.52
N SER A 623 -23.82 -5.28 1.78
CA SER A 623 -22.96 -6.42 2.14
C SER A 623 -22.12 -6.85 0.94
N LYS A 624 -21.19 -7.79 1.14
CA LYS A 624 -20.36 -8.33 0.04
C LYS A 624 -21.18 -8.86 -1.13
N THR A 625 -22.36 -9.39 -0.88
CA THR A 625 -23.16 -10.13 -1.87
C THR A 625 -24.44 -9.42 -2.30
N GLY A 626 -24.77 -8.27 -1.70
CA GLY A 626 -26.02 -7.60 -2.03
C GLY A 626 -26.24 -6.27 -1.32
N ALA A 627 -27.37 -5.66 -1.62
CA ALA A 627 -27.79 -4.39 -1.04
C ALA A 627 -29.30 -4.36 -0.80
N ARG A 628 -29.73 -3.48 0.10
CA ARG A 628 -31.13 -3.05 0.20
C ARG A 628 -31.23 -1.60 -0.22
N ILE A 629 -32.12 -1.31 -1.16
CA ILE A 629 -32.41 0.03 -1.65
C ILE A 629 -33.87 0.42 -1.40
N GLU A 630 -34.14 1.72 -1.38
CA GLU A 630 -35.47 2.32 -1.28
C GLU A 630 -35.60 3.49 -2.26
N GLY A 631 -36.85 3.84 -2.63
CA GLY A 631 -37.12 4.98 -3.52
C GLY A 631 -37.70 4.62 -4.89
N LEU A 632 -37.94 3.33 -5.15
CA LEU A 632 -38.59 2.85 -6.37
C LEU A 632 -39.84 2.01 -6.07
N ARG A 633 -40.87 2.22 -6.88
CA ARG A 633 -42.11 1.44 -6.88
C ARG A 633 -42.29 0.71 -8.20
N GLY A 634 -42.81 -0.52 -8.12
CA GLY A 634 -43.16 -1.33 -9.29
C GLY A 634 -42.00 -2.08 -9.94
N VAL A 635 -40.92 -2.34 -9.20
CA VAL A 635 -39.76 -3.11 -9.69
C VAL A 635 -40.04 -4.62 -9.54
N PRO A 636 -40.13 -5.41 -10.63
CA PRO A 636 -40.35 -6.85 -10.55
C PRO A 636 -39.17 -7.61 -9.94
N ILE A 637 -39.44 -8.77 -9.33
CA ILE A 637 -38.38 -9.72 -8.96
C ILE A 637 -37.78 -10.30 -10.25
N GLY A 638 -36.46 -10.44 -10.29
CA GLY A 638 -35.70 -10.93 -11.43
C GLY A 638 -35.21 -9.85 -12.38
N THR A 639 -35.54 -8.57 -12.15
CA THR A 639 -35.05 -7.44 -12.95
C THR A 639 -33.53 -7.28 -12.78
N ASP A 640 -32.82 -7.15 -13.90
CA ASP A 640 -31.40 -6.83 -13.95
C ASP A 640 -31.22 -5.31 -13.85
N VAL A 641 -30.37 -4.87 -12.92
CA VAL A 641 -30.09 -3.46 -12.62
C VAL A 641 -28.61 -3.28 -12.34
N VAL A 642 -28.09 -2.07 -12.53
CA VAL A 642 -26.72 -1.71 -12.15
C VAL A 642 -26.78 -0.69 -11.02
N LEU A 643 -26.25 -1.04 -9.86
CA LEU A 643 -26.17 -0.15 -8.71
C LEU A 643 -24.90 0.71 -8.83
N ASP A 644 -25.05 2.03 -8.85
CA ASP A 644 -23.95 2.99 -8.79
C ASP A 644 -23.71 3.41 -7.34
N LEU A 645 -22.60 2.93 -6.78
CA LEU A 645 -22.16 3.26 -5.42
C LEU A 645 -21.38 4.60 -5.36
N GLY A 646 -21.24 5.30 -6.49
CA GLY A 646 -20.47 6.53 -6.64
C GLY A 646 -19.00 6.27 -6.95
N ALA A 647 -18.28 7.34 -7.31
CA ALA A 647 -16.85 7.30 -7.67
C ALA A 647 -16.51 6.26 -8.75
N GLY A 648 -17.43 6.02 -9.69
CA GLY A 648 -17.28 5.07 -10.79
C GLY A 648 -17.46 3.60 -10.41
N GLN A 649 -17.97 3.30 -9.21
CA GLN A 649 -18.24 1.93 -8.75
C GLN A 649 -19.63 1.46 -9.20
N LEU A 650 -19.67 0.75 -10.33
CA LEU A 650 -20.89 0.16 -10.88
C LEU A 650 -20.96 -1.34 -10.56
N VAL A 651 -22.09 -1.78 -10.00
CA VAL A 651 -22.29 -3.16 -9.52
C VAL A 651 -23.50 -3.78 -10.20
N VAL A 652 -23.25 -4.76 -11.08
CA VAL A 652 -24.31 -5.52 -11.74
C VAL A 652 -25.06 -6.36 -10.71
N SER A 653 -26.38 -6.22 -10.70
CA SER A 653 -27.24 -6.70 -9.64
C SER A 653 -28.55 -7.26 -10.19
N LYS A 654 -29.12 -8.23 -9.47
CA LYS A 654 -30.46 -8.78 -9.74
C LYS A 654 -31.38 -8.51 -8.58
N VAL A 655 -32.59 -8.04 -8.86
CA VAL A 655 -33.63 -7.85 -7.85
C VAL A 655 -34.13 -9.22 -7.39
N ILE A 656 -33.94 -9.54 -6.11
CA ILE A 656 -34.33 -10.83 -5.51
C ILE A 656 -35.49 -10.72 -4.54
N HIS A 657 -35.79 -9.51 -4.09
CA HIS A 657 -36.89 -9.22 -3.19
C HIS A 657 -37.44 -7.84 -3.52
N THR A 658 -38.77 -7.67 -3.48
CA THR A 658 -39.40 -6.37 -3.67
C THR A 658 -40.56 -6.20 -2.68
N THR A 659 -40.69 -5.00 -2.15
CA THR A 659 -41.88 -4.48 -1.47
C THR A 659 -42.37 -3.24 -2.23
N ASP A 660 -43.41 -2.56 -1.76
CA ASP A 660 -43.95 -1.36 -2.42
C ASP A 660 -42.94 -0.18 -2.47
N ARG A 661 -41.96 -0.16 -1.56
CA ARG A 661 -40.99 0.95 -1.42
C ARG A 661 -39.53 0.52 -1.33
N SER A 662 -39.23 -0.78 -1.25
CA SER A 662 -37.87 -1.29 -1.06
C SER A 662 -37.56 -2.50 -1.93
N GLN A 663 -36.33 -2.57 -2.41
CA GLN A 663 -35.83 -3.71 -3.19
C GLN A 663 -34.58 -4.30 -2.54
N GLY A 664 -34.52 -5.62 -2.51
CA GLY A 664 -33.33 -6.38 -2.17
C GLY A 664 -32.60 -6.79 -3.45
N LEU A 665 -31.32 -6.41 -3.54
CA LEU A 665 -30.44 -6.68 -4.66
C LEU A 665 -29.45 -7.79 -4.29
N ARG A 666 -29.20 -8.70 -5.22
CA ARG A 666 -28.09 -9.66 -5.19
C ARG A 666 -27.07 -9.27 -6.23
N PHE A 667 -25.81 -9.17 -5.84
CA PHE A 667 -24.73 -8.85 -6.76
C PHE A 667 -24.33 -10.07 -7.58
N GLU A 668 -24.01 -9.86 -8.84
CA GLU A 668 -23.48 -10.91 -9.71
C GLU A 668 -22.03 -11.24 -9.34
N THR A 669 -21.24 -10.21 -9.09
CA THR A 669 -19.87 -10.34 -8.53
C THR A 669 -19.86 -9.76 -7.12
N SER A 670 -19.28 -10.50 -6.17
CA SER A 670 -19.18 -10.02 -4.79
C SER A 670 -18.26 -8.79 -4.70
N LEU A 671 -18.63 -7.83 -3.86
CA LEU A 671 -17.75 -6.74 -3.49
C LEU A 671 -16.57 -7.24 -2.69
N ILE A 672 -15.47 -6.53 -2.81
CA ILE A 672 -14.24 -6.76 -2.04
C ILE A 672 -14.16 -5.73 -0.92
N SER A 673 -13.45 -6.08 0.16
CA SER A 673 -13.14 -5.11 1.22
C SER A 673 -12.16 -4.07 0.69
N ASP A 674 -12.29 -2.83 1.18
CA ASP A 674 -11.25 -1.80 1.02
C ASP A 674 -10.04 -1.97 1.96
N GLY A 675 -10.10 -3.01 2.78
CA GLY A 675 -9.18 -3.34 3.85
C GLY A 675 -9.69 -2.88 5.22
N TYR A 676 -10.61 -1.92 5.30
CA TYR A 676 -11.23 -1.46 6.54
C TYR A 676 -12.67 -2.00 6.65
N SER A 677 -13.64 -1.13 6.94
CA SER A 677 -15.06 -1.47 7.02
C SER A 677 -15.80 -1.28 5.69
N GLY A 678 -15.17 -0.72 4.66
CA GLY A 678 -15.82 -0.40 3.39
C GLY A 678 -15.85 -1.57 2.41
N LEU A 679 -16.82 -1.51 1.48
CA LEU A 679 -16.95 -2.45 0.38
C LEU A 679 -16.84 -1.71 -0.94
N MET A 680 -16.12 -2.29 -1.90
CA MET A 680 -15.95 -1.70 -3.22
C MET A 680 -16.06 -2.71 -4.36
N ALA A 681 -16.35 -2.18 -5.54
CA ALA A 681 -16.32 -2.95 -6.78
C ALA A 681 -14.88 -3.31 -7.19
N ARG A 682 -14.71 -4.49 -7.77
CA ARG A 682 -13.42 -4.98 -8.30
C ARG A 682 -12.83 -4.07 -9.37
N HIS A 683 -13.69 -3.49 -10.20
CA HIS A 683 -13.34 -2.52 -11.25
C HIS A 683 -14.14 -1.22 -11.07
N ARG A 684 -13.58 -0.10 -11.52
CA ARG A 684 -14.25 1.20 -11.59
C ARG A 684 -14.30 1.68 -13.05
N VAL A 685 -15.30 2.49 -13.39
CA VAL A 685 -15.34 3.15 -14.70
C VAL A 685 -14.24 4.20 -14.77
N SER A 686 -13.43 4.14 -15.82
CA SER A 686 -12.28 5.02 -16.01
C SER A 686 -12.70 6.49 -16.21
N PRO A 687 -12.12 7.45 -15.46
CA PRO A 687 -12.21 8.89 -15.73
C PRO A 687 -11.99 9.30 -17.19
N TYR A 688 -11.14 8.59 -17.94
CA TYR A 688 -10.93 8.88 -19.36
C TYR A 688 -12.18 8.60 -20.20
N LEU A 689 -12.90 7.50 -19.93
CA LEU A 689 -14.18 7.18 -20.58
C LEU A 689 -15.25 8.21 -20.24
N LEU A 690 -15.25 8.72 -19.00
CA LEU A 690 -16.14 9.79 -18.58
C LEU A 690 -15.84 11.12 -19.29
N ALA A 691 -14.55 11.42 -19.52
CA ALA A 691 -14.13 12.60 -20.26
C ALA A 691 -14.50 12.53 -21.74
N GLU A 692 -14.42 11.34 -22.36
CA GLU A 692 -14.93 11.11 -23.72
C GLU A 692 -16.45 11.31 -23.82
N ALA A 693 -17.17 11.04 -22.74
CA ALA A 693 -18.61 11.34 -22.60
C ALA A 693 -18.90 12.80 -22.23
N GLY A 694 -17.90 13.68 -22.19
CA GLY A 694 -18.04 15.13 -22.01
C GLY A 694 -17.83 15.66 -20.59
N MET A 695 -17.29 14.86 -19.65
CA MET A 695 -16.97 15.32 -18.29
C MET A 695 -15.57 15.94 -18.17
N PRO A 696 -15.33 16.82 -17.19
CA PRO A 696 -13.97 17.25 -16.86
C PRO A 696 -13.12 16.07 -16.43
N LEU A 697 -11.93 15.93 -17.00
CA LEU A 697 -10.97 14.90 -16.60
C LEU A 697 -10.44 15.22 -15.19
N ALA A 698 -10.93 14.50 -14.19
CA ALA A 698 -10.50 14.59 -12.80
C ALA A 698 -10.60 13.23 -12.11
N ALA A 699 -9.84 13.04 -11.02
CA ALA A 699 -9.99 11.88 -10.15
C ALA A 699 -11.41 11.84 -9.54
N LEU A 700 -11.97 10.64 -9.38
CA LEU A 700 -13.36 10.47 -8.94
C LEU A 700 -13.46 10.56 -7.40
N GLY A 701 -13.92 11.70 -6.90
CA GLY A 701 -14.22 11.91 -5.47
C GLY A 701 -15.59 11.36 -5.05
N GLN A 702 -15.83 11.28 -3.73
CA GLN A 702 -17.14 10.96 -3.17
C GLN A 702 -18.20 11.98 -3.64
N GLY A 703 -19.40 11.50 -3.98
CA GLY A 703 -20.54 12.35 -4.35
C GLY A 703 -20.64 12.70 -5.83
N ASN A 704 -19.64 12.38 -6.65
CA ASN A 704 -19.81 12.33 -8.10
C ASN A 704 -20.62 11.06 -8.42
N THR A 705 -21.94 11.16 -8.30
CA THR A 705 -22.86 10.22 -8.95
C THR A 705 -22.52 10.19 -10.43
N TYR A 706 -22.56 9.02 -11.06
CA TYR A 706 -22.39 8.91 -12.51
C TYR A 706 -23.48 9.78 -13.14
N PRO A 707 -23.15 10.98 -13.68
CA PRO A 707 -24.11 11.67 -14.49
C PRO A 707 -24.20 10.82 -15.74
N VAL A 708 -25.37 10.28 -16.05
CA VAL A 708 -25.75 10.14 -17.46
C VAL A 708 -25.83 11.57 -17.99
N ALA A 709 -24.66 12.20 -18.21
CA ALA A 709 -24.53 13.50 -18.81
C ALA A 709 -24.97 13.31 -20.26
N LYS A 710 -26.28 13.43 -20.49
CA LYS A 710 -26.91 13.63 -21.79
C LYS A 710 -26.30 12.73 -22.88
N THR A 711 -26.55 11.43 -22.81
CA THR A 711 -26.62 10.64 -24.05
C THR A 711 -27.57 11.39 -24.98
N GLN A 712 -27.05 11.97 -26.06
CA GLN A 712 -27.79 12.76 -27.04
C GLN A 712 -28.69 11.87 -27.93
N GLY A 713 -29.41 10.94 -27.33
CA GLY A 713 -30.34 10.02 -27.99
C GLY A 713 -31.69 9.98 -27.26
N PRO A 714 -32.77 9.55 -27.92
CA PRO A 714 -34.08 9.45 -27.30
C PRO A 714 -34.04 8.41 -26.17
N MET A 715 -34.12 8.85 -24.92
CA MET A 715 -34.39 7.96 -23.78
C MET A 715 -35.81 7.41 -23.90
N ARG A 716 -36.00 6.13 -23.61
CA ARG A 716 -37.32 5.51 -23.44
C ARG A 716 -38.09 6.19 -22.29
N PRO A 717 -39.36 5.89 -22.03
CA PRO A 717 -39.99 6.33 -20.78
C PRO A 717 -39.50 5.49 -19.58
N PRO A 718 -39.40 6.05 -18.37
CA PRO A 718 -38.99 5.30 -17.19
C PRO A 718 -39.97 4.17 -16.89
N LYS A 719 -39.45 2.96 -16.72
CA LYS A 719 -40.24 1.74 -16.45
C LYS A 719 -40.73 1.64 -15.00
N PHE A 720 -40.00 2.26 -14.08
CA PHE A 720 -40.32 2.29 -12.64
C PHE A 720 -40.70 3.70 -12.18
N VAL A 721 -41.54 3.76 -11.15
CA VAL A 721 -41.95 5.03 -10.53
C VAL A 721 -40.96 5.39 -9.44
N GLN A 722 -40.28 6.54 -9.60
CA GLN A 722 -39.41 7.11 -8.57
C GLN A 722 -40.27 7.80 -7.51
N LEU A 723 -40.03 7.43 -6.25
CA LEU A 723 -40.69 8.01 -5.08
C LEU A 723 -39.84 9.17 -4.56
N ASP A 724 -40.49 10.20 -4.01
CA ASP A 724 -39.77 11.27 -3.32
C ASP A 724 -38.91 10.70 -2.18
N LEU A 725 -37.62 11.03 -2.22
CA LEU A 725 -36.61 10.60 -1.24
C LEU A 725 -36.60 11.49 0.01
N ALA A 726 -37.48 12.50 0.07
CA ALA A 726 -37.68 13.31 1.26
C ALA A 726 -38.57 12.55 2.24
N HIS A 727 -37.97 11.74 3.11
CA HIS A 727 -38.36 11.47 4.51
C HIS A 727 -37.43 10.41 5.13
#